data_AF-A0A7J4YMK7-F1
#
_entry.id   AF-A0A7J4YMK7-F1
#
_cell.length_a   1.000
_cell.length_b   1.000
_cell.length_c   1.000
_cell.angle_alpha   90.00
_cell.angle_beta   90.00
_cell.angle_gamma   90.00
#
_symmetry.space_group_name_H-M   'P 1'
#
loop_
_entity.id
_entity.type
_entity.pdbx_description
1 polymer ?
#
loop_
_entity_poly.entity_id
_entity_poly.type
_entity_poly.pdbx_seq_one_letter_code
_entity_poly.pdbx_strand_id
1 'polypeptide(L)'
;MGYLRWIVILFCFLGMVACHQDVPHFRIGVAQCSDDSWRHKMNDEILREAMFYDGVAVEIRSAGDDNRKQAEDVRYFMDKGVDLLIISANEAAPMTPVVEEAYQKGIPVILIDRKILSDKYTAYIGADNYEIGRAVGNYIASSLQGKGNVVELTGLGGATPAMERHQGFMAAISNFPDIKLIDKADAAWESGPAEVEMDSMLCRHPKIDAVYAHNDRIAPGAYRAAKKVGREKEMLFVGIDALPGKGNGLELVLDSVLNATFIYPTNGDKVMQLAMNILEKKPYPRETVMNTAVVDHTNAHVMKLQTTHISELDQKIETLNGRIGGYLSRVATQQVVMYGGLVILLLVAGLLLVVYKSLRSKNRLNRELSEQKKQLEEQRDKLEGQRDKLEEQRDQLIQLSHQLEEATHAKLVFFTNISHDFRTPLTLVADPVEHLLADKTLNGDQHRMLMLIQRNVNILLRLVNQILDFRKYENGMMEYTPVPVDILSSFEGWNESFLAAARKKHIHFSFDKMADTDYHTLADVEKLERIYFNLLSNAFKFTPENGKVTVRLSPLTKEDGRWIRFTVANTGSMISVEHIRNIFDRFYRIDMHHAGSGIGLALVKAFVELHKGTISVESDEKQGTIFTVDLPMQTCEVTVSVDSPLSSSIGASVSSALNNAQVAEEEEPEKDYDSSKPSVLVIDDNADIRSYVYSLLHTDYTVIEAVDGSDGIRKAMKYVPDLIISDVMMPGIDGIECCRRLKSELQTCHIPVILLTACSLDEQRIQGYDGGADSYISKPFSSQLLLARVRNLIDSHRRLKQFFGDRHTLAKEDVCDMDKNFVEKFKSLLDAKLGDSNLNVEDLGKDMGLSRVQLYRKIKSLTNYSPNELLRIARLKKAASLLASSDMTVAEIGYEVGFSSPSYFTKCYKEQFGESPTDFLKRRG
;
A
#
# COMPACT_ATOMS: atom_id res chain seq x y z
N MET A 1 -10.47 -43.48 11.64
CA MET A 1 -11.72 -42.69 11.75
C MET A 1 -11.74 -41.65 12.88
N GLY A 2 -10.91 -41.73 13.93
CA GLY A 2 -10.97 -40.77 15.06
C GLY A 2 -10.47 -39.35 14.77
N TYR A 3 -9.51 -39.17 13.86
CA TYR A 3 -8.87 -37.87 13.59
C TYR A 3 -9.72 -36.90 12.75
N LEU A 4 -10.63 -37.43 11.91
CA LEU A 4 -11.52 -36.62 11.08
C LEU A 4 -12.52 -35.81 11.92
N ARG A 5 -12.98 -36.37 13.06
CA ARG A 5 -13.89 -35.69 13.99
C ARG A 5 -13.23 -34.49 14.70
N TRP A 6 -11.93 -34.58 15.00
CA TRP A 6 -11.19 -33.49 15.64
C TRP A 6 -10.84 -32.37 14.67
N ILE A 7 -10.55 -32.69 13.40
CA ILE A 7 -10.36 -31.69 12.34
C ILE A 7 -11.65 -30.92 12.07
N VAL A 8 -12.81 -31.62 12.06
CA VAL A 8 -14.12 -30.97 11.91
C VAL A 8 -14.46 -30.08 13.11
N ILE A 9 -14.15 -30.50 14.35
CA ILE A 9 -14.36 -29.66 15.54
C ILE A 9 -13.43 -28.43 15.53
N LEU A 10 -12.18 -28.57 15.08
CA LEU A 10 -11.22 -27.46 14.95
C LEU A 10 -11.67 -26.46 13.87
N PHE A 11 -12.19 -26.94 12.74
CA PHE A 11 -12.79 -26.10 11.70
C PHE A 11 -14.08 -25.42 12.15
N CYS A 12 -14.92 -26.09 12.96
CA CYS A 12 -16.09 -25.47 13.58
C CYS A 12 -15.72 -24.37 14.59
N PHE A 13 -14.58 -24.48 15.29
CA PHE A 13 -14.08 -23.44 16.20
C PHE A 13 -13.50 -22.23 15.45
N LEU A 14 -12.79 -22.46 14.34
CA LEU A 14 -12.32 -21.39 13.44
C LEU A 14 -13.48 -20.65 12.75
N GLY A 15 -14.60 -21.34 12.50
CA GLY A 15 -15.82 -20.74 11.96
C GLY A 15 -16.57 -19.80 12.92
N MET A 16 -16.34 -19.89 14.24
CA MET A 16 -17.00 -19.03 15.24
C MET A 16 -16.29 -17.69 15.48
N VAL A 17 -15.11 -17.47 14.92
CA VAL A 17 -14.34 -16.21 15.06
C VAL A 17 -14.55 -15.28 13.85
N ALA A 18 -15.31 -15.71 12.86
CA ALA A 18 -15.59 -14.91 11.66
C ALA A 18 -16.78 -13.96 11.90
N CYS A 19 -16.47 -12.67 11.97
CA CYS A 19 -17.36 -11.51 11.80
C CYS A 19 -18.62 -11.46 12.70
N HIS A 20 -18.49 -10.78 13.84
CA HIS A 20 -19.60 -9.96 14.30
C HIS A 20 -19.72 -8.76 13.36
N GLN A 21 -20.71 -8.78 12.47
CA GLN A 21 -21.18 -7.53 11.87
C GLN A 21 -22.00 -6.83 12.94
N ASP A 22 -21.58 -5.64 13.35
CA ASP A 22 -22.36 -4.72 14.19
C ASP A 22 -23.60 -4.29 13.41
N VAL A 23 -24.63 -5.15 13.41
CA VAL A 23 -25.95 -4.75 12.95
C VAL A 23 -26.50 -3.81 14.03
N PRO A 24 -26.88 -2.56 13.67
CA PRO A 24 -27.41 -1.63 14.67
C PRO A 24 -28.65 -2.26 15.32
N HIS A 25 -28.67 -2.20 16.66
CA HIS A 25 -29.74 -2.70 17.50
C HIS A 25 -31.03 -1.91 17.33
N PHE A 26 -30.93 -0.59 17.08
CA PHE A 26 -32.07 0.28 16.77
C PHE A 26 -31.78 1.21 15.59
N ARG A 27 -32.77 1.42 14.74
CA ARG A 27 -32.75 2.35 13.60
C ARG A 27 -33.81 3.42 13.79
N ILE A 28 -33.38 4.67 13.77
CA ILE A 28 -34.27 5.84 13.92
C ILE A 28 -34.25 6.64 12.62
N GLY A 29 -35.41 6.87 12.04
CA GLY A 29 -35.58 7.76 10.89
C GLY A 29 -36.00 9.15 11.34
N VAL A 30 -35.35 10.20 10.85
CA VAL A 30 -35.71 11.60 11.11
C VAL A 30 -36.15 12.26 9.81
N ALA A 31 -37.44 12.60 9.71
CA ALA A 31 -38.04 13.30 8.58
C ALA A 31 -38.19 14.80 8.90
N GLN A 32 -37.18 15.60 8.58
CA GLN A 32 -37.21 17.05 8.72
C GLN A 32 -38.01 17.72 7.60
N CYS A 33 -38.73 18.80 7.91
CA CYS A 33 -39.48 19.56 6.91
C CYS A 33 -38.57 20.46 6.05
N SER A 34 -37.56 21.07 6.64
CA SER A 34 -36.71 22.09 6.03
C SER A 34 -35.23 21.78 6.24
N ASP A 35 -34.37 22.54 5.57
CA ASP A 35 -32.92 22.48 5.76
C ASP A 35 -32.33 23.88 5.97
N ASP A 36 -32.08 24.21 7.24
CA ASP A 36 -31.65 25.55 7.67
C ASP A 36 -30.77 25.47 8.92
N SER A 37 -30.19 26.59 9.37
CA SER A 37 -29.26 26.61 10.51
C SER A 37 -29.88 26.08 11.81
N TRP A 38 -31.20 26.25 11.98
CA TRP A 38 -31.95 25.72 13.11
C TRP A 38 -32.02 24.20 13.05
N ARG A 39 -32.38 23.66 11.88
CA ARG A 39 -32.44 22.21 11.62
C ARG A 39 -31.06 21.55 11.73
N HIS A 40 -30.03 22.17 11.20
CA HIS A 40 -28.65 21.66 11.30
C HIS A 40 -28.24 21.51 12.76
N LYS A 41 -28.43 22.55 13.58
CA LYS A 41 -28.10 22.49 15.00
C LYS A 41 -28.85 21.36 15.72
N MET A 42 -30.16 21.21 15.47
CA MET A 42 -30.95 20.13 16.03
C MET A 42 -30.45 18.74 15.57
N ASN A 43 -30.13 18.59 14.29
CA ASN A 43 -29.63 17.35 13.70
C ASN A 43 -28.28 16.96 14.32
N ASP A 44 -27.37 17.91 14.48
CA ASP A 44 -26.07 17.69 15.11
C ASP A 44 -26.21 17.26 16.58
N GLU A 45 -27.13 17.88 17.32
CA GLU A 45 -27.47 17.50 18.70
C GLU A 45 -28.03 16.06 18.76
N ILE A 46 -28.92 15.67 17.84
CA ILE A 46 -29.46 14.29 17.75
C ILE A 46 -28.33 13.30 17.47
N LEU A 47 -27.50 13.58 16.46
CA LEU A 47 -26.40 12.68 16.06
C LEU A 47 -25.37 12.53 17.18
N ARG A 48 -25.05 13.61 17.89
CA ARG A 48 -24.13 13.59 19.01
C ARG A 48 -24.68 12.80 20.18
N GLU A 49 -25.96 12.98 20.53
CA GLU A 49 -26.59 12.22 21.60
C GLU A 49 -26.72 10.74 21.24
N ALA A 50 -26.96 10.41 19.97
CA ALA A 50 -27.00 9.01 19.50
C ALA A 50 -25.69 8.26 19.75
N MET A 51 -24.54 8.94 19.77
CA MET A 51 -23.23 8.32 20.08
C MET A 51 -23.12 7.82 21.53
N PHE A 52 -24.00 8.25 22.44
CA PHE A 52 -24.04 7.77 23.82
C PHE A 52 -24.82 6.45 23.97
N TYR A 53 -25.48 5.97 22.90
CA TYR A 53 -26.24 4.73 22.92
C TYR A 53 -25.61 3.70 21.97
N ASP A 54 -25.28 2.53 22.53
CA ASP A 54 -24.66 1.45 21.75
C ASP A 54 -25.63 0.88 20.71
N GLY A 55 -25.16 0.76 19.46
CA GLY A 55 -25.91 0.12 18.38
C GLY A 55 -27.10 0.93 17.85
N VAL A 56 -27.16 2.25 18.08
CA VAL A 56 -28.22 3.10 17.52
C VAL A 56 -27.74 3.76 16.23
N ALA A 57 -28.53 3.61 15.16
CA ALA A 57 -28.28 4.25 13.88
C ALA A 57 -29.38 5.27 13.59
N VAL A 58 -29.00 6.53 13.36
CA VAL A 58 -29.92 7.62 13.00
C VAL A 58 -29.70 7.98 11.54
N GLU A 59 -30.79 8.02 10.76
CA GLU A 59 -30.78 8.53 9.39
C GLU A 59 -31.71 9.75 9.29
N ILE A 60 -31.17 10.88 8.82
CA ILE A 60 -31.88 12.15 8.72
C ILE A 60 -32.12 12.49 7.24
N ARG A 61 -33.35 12.89 6.91
CA ARG A 61 -33.76 13.36 5.59
C ARG A 61 -34.47 14.69 5.70
N SER A 62 -34.22 15.58 4.76
CA SER A 62 -34.90 16.87 4.66
C SER A 62 -35.81 16.91 3.44
N ALA A 63 -37.01 17.44 3.65
CA ALA A 63 -38.02 17.59 2.61
C ALA A 63 -37.89 18.89 1.80
N GLY A 64 -37.02 19.84 2.20
CA GLY A 64 -36.86 21.12 1.51
C GLY A 64 -38.17 21.90 1.36
N ASP A 65 -38.98 21.90 2.43
CA ASP A 65 -40.30 22.55 2.54
C ASP A 65 -41.37 21.98 1.58
N ASP A 66 -41.16 20.79 1.00
CA ASP A 66 -42.11 20.09 0.11
C ASP A 66 -42.83 18.93 0.80
N ASN A 67 -44.17 19.00 0.88
CA ASN A 67 -44.99 17.96 1.51
C ASN A 67 -44.93 16.59 0.81
N ARG A 68 -44.81 16.56 -0.52
CA ARG A 68 -44.72 15.30 -1.29
C ARG A 68 -43.40 14.63 -0.99
N LYS A 69 -42.30 15.40 -0.98
CA LYS A 69 -40.98 14.90 -0.61
C LYS A 69 -40.97 14.37 0.81
N GLN A 70 -41.58 15.08 1.76
CA GLN A 70 -41.66 14.59 3.14
C GLN A 70 -42.46 13.30 3.25
N ALA A 71 -43.55 13.17 2.48
CA ALA A 71 -44.33 11.93 2.43
C ALA A 71 -43.52 10.76 1.84
N GLU A 72 -42.69 11.00 0.83
CA GLU A 72 -41.74 10.02 0.28
C GLU A 72 -40.69 9.61 1.31
N ASP A 73 -40.15 10.55 2.08
CA ASP A 73 -39.13 10.26 3.09
C ASP A 73 -39.72 9.42 4.25
N VAL A 74 -40.95 9.72 4.70
CA VAL A 74 -41.65 8.90 5.69
C VAL A 74 -41.90 7.48 5.15
N ARG A 75 -42.36 7.34 3.90
CA ARG A 75 -42.56 6.02 3.28
C ARG A 75 -41.26 5.25 3.12
N TYR A 76 -40.18 5.91 2.73
CA TYR A 76 -38.86 5.33 2.68
C TYR A 76 -38.45 4.76 4.06
N PHE A 77 -38.69 5.50 5.15
CA PHE A 77 -38.39 5.00 6.50
C PHE A 77 -39.27 3.83 6.91
N MET A 78 -40.56 3.85 6.55
CA MET A 78 -41.45 2.70 6.75
C MET A 78 -40.96 1.46 6.00
N ASP A 79 -40.58 1.61 4.72
CA ASP A 79 -40.12 0.51 3.87
C ASP A 79 -38.77 -0.06 4.35
N LYS A 80 -37.91 0.79 4.90
CA LYS A 80 -36.64 0.39 5.51
C LYS A 80 -36.80 -0.32 6.85
N GLY A 81 -38.01 -0.25 7.44
CA GLY A 81 -38.31 -0.85 8.74
C GLY A 81 -37.55 -0.18 9.89
N VAL A 82 -37.63 1.15 10.00
CA VAL A 82 -37.09 1.86 11.17
C VAL A 82 -37.88 1.49 12.43
N ASP A 83 -37.20 1.42 13.57
CA ASP A 83 -37.79 1.10 14.87
C ASP A 83 -38.55 2.29 15.47
N LEU A 84 -38.20 3.52 15.08
CA LEU A 84 -38.86 4.75 15.49
C LEU A 84 -38.74 5.83 14.41
N LEU A 85 -39.79 6.64 14.26
CA LEU A 85 -39.82 7.79 13.36
C LEU A 85 -39.90 9.10 14.16
N ILE A 86 -38.96 10.01 13.90
CA ILE A 86 -39.00 11.40 14.38
C ILE A 86 -39.41 12.27 13.18
N ILE A 87 -40.40 13.13 13.35
CA ILE A 87 -40.90 13.98 12.25
C ILE A 87 -41.24 15.39 12.72
N SER A 88 -40.79 16.38 11.95
CA SER A 88 -41.30 17.75 12.03
C SER A 88 -42.22 17.99 10.84
N ALA A 89 -43.53 17.87 11.03
CA ALA A 89 -44.49 17.91 9.93
C ALA A 89 -44.48 19.27 9.23
N ASN A 90 -44.17 19.32 7.93
CA ASN A 90 -44.03 20.56 7.19
C ASN A 90 -45.30 21.42 7.27
N GLU A 91 -46.44 20.83 6.91
CA GLU A 91 -47.77 21.37 7.12
C GLU A 91 -48.66 20.34 7.82
N ALA A 92 -49.57 20.81 8.68
CA ALA A 92 -50.35 19.94 9.53
C ALA A 92 -51.30 19.02 8.74
N ALA A 93 -52.10 19.59 7.83
CA ALA A 93 -53.12 18.85 7.10
C ALA A 93 -52.55 17.81 6.11
N PRO A 94 -51.56 18.15 5.25
CA PRO A 94 -51.00 17.20 4.28
C PRO A 94 -50.25 16.04 4.94
N MET A 95 -49.60 16.29 6.08
CA MET A 95 -48.78 15.27 6.75
C MET A 95 -49.54 14.38 7.72
N THR A 96 -50.73 14.81 8.20
CA THR A 96 -51.58 14.00 9.08
C THR A 96 -51.79 12.56 8.57
N PRO A 97 -52.32 12.31 7.36
CA PRO A 97 -52.59 10.94 6.91
C PRO A 97 -51.33 10.06 6.81
N VAL A 98 -50.18 10.66 6.48
CA VAL A 98 -48.90 9.95 6.34
C VAL A 98 -48.34 9.54 7.70
N VAL A 99 -48.43 10.42 8.69
CA VAL A 99 -48.04 10.10 10.07
C VAL A 99 -48.97 9.05 10.68
N GLU A 100 -50.28 9.15 10.44
CA GLU A 100 -51.23 8.13 10.88
C GLU A 100 -50.94 6.75 10.27
N GLU A 101 -50.49 6.70 9.01
CA GLU A 101 -50.08 5.46 8.36
C GLU A 101 -48.91 4.79 9.10
N ALA A 102 -47.85 5.54 9.42
CA ALA A 102 -46.69 5.03 10.16
C ALA A 102 -47.08 4.55 11.57
N TYR A 103 -47.92 5.33 12.27
CA TYR A 103 -48.41 4.99 13.59
C TYR A 103 -49.28 3.71 13.59
N GLN A 104 -50.16 3.56 12.60
CA GLN A 104 -51.03 2.37 12.47
C GLN A 104 -50.25 1.11 12.08
N LYS A 105 -49.11 1.24 11.39
CA LYS A 105 -48.16 0.14 11.15
C LYS A 105 -47.39 -0.28 12.41
N GLY A 106 -47.59 0.41 13.53
CA GLY A 106 -46.97 0.09 14.83
C GLY A 106 -45.61 0.74 15.03
N ILE A 107 -45.19 1.65 14.14
CA ILE A 107 -43.94 2.41 14.32
C ILE A 107 -44.22 3.56 15.29
N PRO A 108 -43.52 3.66 16.43
CA PRO A 108 -43.63 4.81 17.30
C PRO A 108 -43.24 6.11 16.57
N VAL A 109 -44.07 7.15 16.68
CA VAL A 109 -43.82 8.44 16.03
C VAL A 109 -43.63 9.54 17.08
N ILE A 110 -42.48 10.21 17.05
CA ILE A 110 -42.24 11.44 17.81
C ILE A 110 -42.47 12.64 16.87
N LEU A 111 -43.37 13.53 17.27
CA LEU A 111 -43.53 14.84 16.64
C LEU A 111 -42.56 15.83 17.28
N ILE A 112 -41.81 16.55 16.45
CA ILE A 112 -40.87 17.58 16.92
C ILE A 112 -41.20 18.95 16.32
N ASP A 113 -41.23 19.97 17.16
CA ASP A 113 -41.49 21.37 16.80
C ASP A 113 -42.89 21.60 16.19
N ARG A 114 -43.14 21.10 14.97
CA ARG A 114 -44.42 21.16 14.24
C ARG A 114 -45.31 19.96 14.55
N LYS A 115 -46.63 20.19 14.58
CA LYS A 115 -47.65 19.18 14.89
C LYS A 115 -48.45 18.77 13.64
N ILE A 116 -49.20 17.68 13.78
CA ILE A 116 -50.27 17.26 12.85
C ILE A 116 -51.64 17.60 13.44
N LEU A 117 -52.74 17.33 12.71
CA LEU A 117 -54.09 17.66 13.17
C LEU A 117 -54.75 16.61 14.07
N SER A 118 -54.21 15.38 14.13
CA SER A 118 -54.75 14.29 14.95
C SER A 118 -53.86 13.93 16.13
N ASP A 119 -54.38 13.13 17.06
CA ASP A 119 -53.69 12.63 18.25
C ASP A 119 -52.96 11.30 18.00
N LYS A 120 -52.90 10.82 16.76
CA LYS A 120 -52.29 9.53 16.41
C LYS A 120 -50.77 9.63 16.23
N TYR A 121 -50.09 9.85 17.35
CA TYR A 121 -48.64 9.84 17.48
C TYR A 121 -48.25 9.32 18.88
N THR A 122 -46.97 9.03 19.09
CA THR A 122 -46.47 8.46 20.35
C THR A 122 -46.17 9.55 21.38
N ALA A 123 -45.38 10.56 21.00
CA ALA A 123 -45.04 11.70 21.85
C ALA A 123 -44.77 12.97 21.03
N TYR A 124 -44.89 14.14 21.66
CA TYR A 124 -44.54 15.45 21.11
C TYR A 124 -43.46 16.13 21.96
N ILE A 125 -42.50 16.77 21.28
CA ILE A 125 -41.48 17.65 21.87
C ILE A 125 -41.47 18.97 21.11
N GLY A 126 -41.59 20.09 21.82
CA GLY A 126 -41.52 21.40 21.19
C GLY A 126 -41.66 22.51 22.23
N ALA A 127 -41.37 23.74 21.84
CA ALA A 127 -41.74 24.88 22.67
C ALA A 127 -43.19 25.29 22.39
N ASP A 128 -43.81 25.95 23.37
CA ASP A 128 -45.17 26.47 23.24
C ASP A 128 -45.18 27.72 22.34
N ASN A 129 -45.49 27.52 21.05
CA ASN A 129 -45.51 28.60 20.06
C ASN A 129 -46.60 29.65 20.35
N TYR A 130 -47.68 29.27 21.03
CA TYR A 130 -48.73 30.20 21.44
C TYR A 130 -48.21 31.14 22.52
N GLU A 131 -47.58 30.60 23.57
CA GLU A 131 -46.98 31.44 24.62
C GLU A 131 -45.80 32.27 24.10
N ILE A 132 -45.03 31.78 23.11
CA ILE A 132 -44.02 32.60 22.42
C ILE A 132 -44.68 33.79 21.71
N GLY A 133 -45.71 33.57 20.91
CA GLY A 133 -46.45 34.64 20.24
C GLY A 133 -47.01 35.66 21.22
N ARG A 134 -47.55 35.17 22.34
CA ARG A 134 -48.05 36.02 23.44
C ARG A 134 -46.93 36.85 24.08
N ALA A 135 -45.77 36.25 24.31
CA ALA A 135 -44.60 36.95 24.85
C ALA A 135 -44.09 38.03 23.88
N VAL A 136 -44.08 37.77 22.58
CA VAL A 136 -43.76 38.78 21.55
C VAL A 136 -44.74 39.94 21.59
N GLY A 137 -46.04 39.67 21.65
CA GLY A 137 -47.06 40.72 21.71
C GLY A 137 -46.92 41.60 22.95
N ASN A 138 -46.66 41.00 24.12
CA ASN A 138 -46.38 41.75 25.34
C ASN A 138 -45.09 42.57 25.25
N TYR A 139 -44.03 42.04 24.64
CA TYR A 139 -42.76 42.75 24.45
C TYR A 139 -42.91 43.96 23.54
N ILE A 140 -43.60 43.81 22.41
CA ILE A 140 -43.88 44.92 21.47
C ILE A 140 -44.76 45.96 22.15
N ALA A 141 -45.85 45.56 22.81
CA ALA A 141 -46.74 46.49 23.51
C ALA A 141 -45.99 47.27 24.60
N SER A 142 -45.13 46.60 25.39
CA SER A 142 -44.30 47.25 26.40
C SER A 142 -43.29 48.22 25.78
N SER A 143 -42.60 47.80 24.72
CA SER A 143 -41.58 48.61 24.04
C SER A 143 -42.16 49.86 23.37
N LEU A 144 -43.40 49.78 22.87
CA LEU A 144 -44.15 50.88 22.28
C LEU A 144 -45.01 51.65 23.30
N GLN A 145 -44.86 51.39 24.60
CA GLN A 145 -45.64 52.05 25.67
C GLN A 145 -47.16 51.96 25.47
N GLY A 146 -47.63 50.84 24.91
CA GLY A 146 -49.05 50.53 24.69
C GLY A 146 -49.69 51.16 23.45
N LYS A 147 -48.94 51.85 22.56
CA LYS A 147 -49.50 52.50 21.37
C LYS A 147 -48.59 52.40 20.13
N GLY A 148 -49.13 51.92 19.02
CA GLY A 148 -48.39 51.85 17.74
C GLY A 148 -48.97 50.89 16.71
N ASN A 149 -48.48 51.00 15.49
CA ASN A 149 -48.85 50.17 14.35
C ASN A 149 -47.84 49.03 14.16
N VAL A 150 -48.33 47.80 14.13
CA VAL A 150 -47.52 46.59 13.94
C VAL A 150 -47.85 45.95 12.59
N VAL A 151 -46.84 45.47 11.90
CA VAL A 151 -47.00 44.55 10.75
C VAL A 151 -46.47 43.18 11.12
N GLU A 152 -47.10 42.13 10.60
CA GLU A 152 -46.71 40.75 10.88
C GLU A 152 -46.32 40.00 9.60
N LEU A 153 -45.13 39.39 9.61
CA LEU A 153 -44.64 38.50 8.57
C LEU A 153 -44.61 37.09 9.13
N THR A 154 -45.61 36.31 8.72
CA THR A 154 -45.88 34.97 9.24
C THR A 154 -45.00 33.91 8.57
N GLY A 155 -44.80 32.79 9.25
CA GLY A 155 -44.30 31.58 8.61
C GLY A 155 -45.34 30.95 7.68
N LEU A 156 -45.02 29.80 7.08
CA LEU A 156 -45.92 29.07 6.18
C LEU A 156 -47.30 28.84 6.83
N GLY A 157 -48.37 29.33 6.22
CA GLY A 157 -49.70 29.39 6.83
C GLY A 157 -50.32 28.05 7.22
N GLY A 158 -49.90 26.94 6.61
CA GLY A 158 -50.33 25.59 6.97
C GLY A 158 -49.52 24.91 8.10
N ALA A 159 -48.48 25.57 8.60
CA ALA A 159 -47.64 25.07 9.68
C ALA A 159 -48.17 25.51 11.05
N THR A 160 -48.26 24.57 12.01
CA THR A 160 -48.81 24.87 13.35
C THR A 160 -48.06 25.97 14.10
N PRO A 161 -46.71 26.11 14.03
CA PRO A 161 -46.04 27.21 14.72
C PRO A 161 -46.47 28.58 14.21
N ALA A 162 -46.71 28.77 12.91
CA ALA A 162 -47.15 30.05 12.36
C ALA A 162 -48.56 30.41 12.86
N MET A 163 -49.46 29.43 12.92
CA MET A 163 -50.81 29.61 13.44
C MET A 163 -50.79 29.96 14.94
N GLU A 164 -50.07 29.18 15.75
CA GLU A 164 -49.98 29.35 17.21
C GLU A 164 -49.29 30.69 17.57
N ARG A 165 -48.19 31.05 16.90
CA ARG A 165 -47.48 32.33 17.06
C ARG A 165 -48.39 33.53 16.79
N HIS A 166 -49.13 33.50 15.68
CA HIS A 166 -50.11 34.54 15.35
C HIS A 166 -51.23 34.64 16.40
N GLN A 167 -51.83 33.52 16.79
CA GLN A 167 -52.93 33.49 17.76
C GLN A 167 -52.50 34.03 19.13
N GLY A 168 -51.34 33.60 19.63
CA GLY A 168 -50.78 34.08 20.88
C GLY A 168 -50.48 35.57 20.84
N PHE A 169 -49.90 36.05 19.75
CA PHE A 169 -49.63 37.47 19.51
C PHE A 169 -50.92 38.29 19.54
N MET A 170 -51.94 37.87 18.79
CA MET A 170 -53.26 38.53 18.79
C MET A 170 -53.91 38.55 20.17
N ALA A 171 -53.80 37.46 20.93
CA ALA A 171 -54.31 37.39 22.31
C ALA A 171 -53.59 38.40 23.23
N ALA A 172 -52.28 38.57 23.09
CA ALA A 172 -51.53 39.56 23.87
C ALA A 172 -51.92 41.00 23.53
N ILE A 173 -51.89 41.37 22.23
CA ILE A 173 -52.17 42.75 21.82
C ILE A 173 -53.63 43.15 22.01
N SER A 174 -54.57 42.20 22.12
CA SER A 174 -55.98 42.49 22.42
C SER A 174 -56.18 43.21 23.77
N ASN A 175 -55.22 43.09 24.70
CA ASN A 175 -55.22 43.81 25.97
C ASN A 175 -54.75 45.28 25.85
N PHE A 176 -54.26 45.68 24.68
CA PHE A 176 -53.71 47.01 24.39
C PHE A 176 -54.43 47.64 23.19
N PRO A 177 -55.54 48.37 23.39
CA PRO A 177 -56.41 48.82 22.30
C PRO A 177 -55.76 49.80 21.31
N ASP A 178 -54.67 50.45 21.73
CA ASP A 178 -53.90 51.39 20.90
C ASP A 178 -52.73 50.71 20.13
N ILE A 179 -52.50 49.41 20.32
CA ILE A 179 -51.63 48.59 19.48
C ILE A 179 -52.46 47.96 18.36
N LYS A 180 -52.12 48.25 17.10
CA LYS A 180 -52.91 47.81 15.94
C LYS A 180 -52.06 46.98 15.00
N LEU A 181 -52.48 45.75 14.73
CA LEU A 181 -51.99 44.98 13.59
C LEU A 181 -52.61 45.58 12.31
N ILE A 182 -51.81 46.29 11.52
CA ILE A 182 -52.27 47.02 10.32
C ILE A 182 -52.07 46.23 9.02
N ASP A 183 -51.21 45.22 9.04
CA ASP A 183 -50.97 44.33 7.89
C ASP A 183 -50.41 42.97 8.31
N LYS A 184 -50.63 41.95 7.47
CA LYS A 184 -50.14 40.58 7.68
C LYS A 184 -49.88 39.90 6.34
N ALA A 185 -48.70 39.29 6.18
CA ALA A 185 -48.38 38.48 5.00
C ALA A 185 -47.70 37.16 5.40
N ASP A 186 -47.76 36.16 4.50
CA ASP A 186 -47.06 34.88 4.63
C ASP A 186 -45.69 34.99 3.95
N ALA A 187 -44.63 34.86 4.73
CA ALA A 187 -43.25 34.91 4.26
C ALA A 187 -42.62 33.53 4.12
N ALA A 188 -43.39 32.44 4.29
CA ALA A 188 -42.98 31.06 4.10
C ALA A 188 -41.70 30.67 4.86
N TRP A 189 -41.45 31.25 6.03
CA TRP A 189 -40.23 31.08 6.86
C TRP A 189 -38.94 31.68 6.27
N GLU A 190 -39.00 32.34 5.12
CA GLU A 190 -37.84 32.70 4.32
C GLU A 190 -37.59 34.21 4.20
N SER A 191 -36.31 34.59 4.06
CA SER A 191 -35.90 36.00 3.98
C SER A 191 -36.31 36.69 2.67
N GLY A 192 -36.37 35.93 1.56
CA GLY A 192 -36.69 36.46 0.23
C GLY A 192 -38.14 36.96 0.13
N PRO A 193 -39.14 36.10 0.40
CA PRO A 193 -40.54 36.53 0.47
C PRO A 193 -40.77 37.64 1.50
N ALA A 194 -40.12 37.55 2.68
CA ALA A 194 -40.23 38.59 3.70
C ALA A 194 -39.81 39.98 3.21
N GLU A 195 -38.73 40.05 2.42
CA GLU A 195 -38.23 41.31 1.86
C GLU A 195 -39.20 41.92 0.85
N VAL A 196 -39.82 41.09 0.00
CA VAL A 196 -40.83 41.53 -0.99
C VAL A 196 -42.10 42.01 -0.31
N GLU A 197 -42.61 41.25 0.65
CA GLU A 197 -43.84 41.60 1.37
C GLU A 197 -43.64 42.86 2.22
N MET A 198 -42.49 42.99 2.88
CA MET A 198 -42.17 44.20 3.64
C MET A 198 -42.05 45.44 2.76
N ASP A 199 -41.48 45.33 1.55
CA ASP A 199 -41.42 46.43 0.58
C ASP A 199 -42.84 46.92 0.20
N SER A 200 -43.75 45.98 -0.06
CA SER A 200 -45.17 46.28 -0.30
C SER A 200 -45.85 46.96 0.90
N MET A 201 -45.59 46.49 2.12
CA MET A 201 -46.13 47.09 3.35
C MET A 201 -45.61 48.51 3.57
N LEU A 202 -44.31 48.76 3.34
CA LEU A 202 -43.69 50.08 3.49
C LEU A 202 -44.28 51.10 2.50
N CYS A 203 -44.62 50.68 1.29
CA CYS A 203 -45.28 51.54 0.29
C CYS A 203 -46.73 51.90 0.68
N ARG A 204 -47.48 50.94 1.25
CA ARG A 204 -48.90 51.14 1.59
C ARG A 204 -49.09 51.83 2.94
N HIS A 205 -48.16 51.65 3.86
CA HIS A 205 -48.26 52.14 5.24
C HIS A 205 -47.14 53.14 5.57
N PRO A 206 -47.44 54.45 5.61
CA PRO A 206 -46.45 55.48 5.89
C PRO A 206 -45.96 55.47 7.34
N LYS A 207 -46.67 54.78 8.25
CA LYS A 207 -46.28 54.66 9.66
C LYS A 207 -46.41 53.22 10.15
N ILE A 208 -45.26 52.58 10.38
CA ILE A 208 -45.10 51.27 10.99
C ILE A 208 -44.17 51.48 12.19
N ASP A 209 -44.58 51.07 13.38
CA ASP A 209 -43.83 51.24 14.63
C ASP A 209 -43.15 49.93 15.07
N ALA A 210 -43.63 48.76 14.62
CA ALA A 210 -42.96 47.48 14.83
C ALA A 210 -43.23 46.46 13.71
N VAL A 211 -42.27 45.56 13.51
CA VAL A 211 -42.33 44.39 12.63
C VAL A 211 -42.21 43.14 13.48
N TYR A 212 -43.25 42.32 13.46
CA TYR A 212 -43.22 40.98 14.02
C TYR A 212 -42.88 39.97 12.93
N ALA A 213 -41.67 39.44 12.96
CA ALA A 213 -41.22 38.36 12.10
C ALA A 213 -41.33 37.02 12.84
N HIS A 214 -41.95 36.03 12.20
CA HIS A 214 -42.14 34.72 12.83
C HIS A 214 -40.85 33.92 13.01
N ASN A 215 -39.74 34.28 12.37
CA ASN A 215 -38.42 33.72 12.68
C ASN A 215 -37.27 34.70 12.39
N ASP A 216 -36.05 34.33 12.76
CA ASP A 216 -34.84 35.14 12.56
C ASP A 216 -34.30 35.14 11.12
N ARG A 217 -34.98 34.46 10.18
CA ARG A 217 -34.71 34.52 8.74
C ARG A 217 -35.60 35.54 8.03
N ILE A 218 -36.87 35.62 8.41
CA ILE A 218 -37.84 36.62 7.94
C ILE A 218 -37.38 38.01 8.39
N ALA A 219 -36.98 38.14 9.66
CA ALA A 219 -36.59 39.42 10.28
C ALA A 219 -35.54 40.22 9.49
N PRO A 220 -34.36 39.66 9.11
CA PRO A 220 -33.37 40.40 8.34
C PRO A 220 -33.85 40.76 6.94
N GLY A 221 -34.73 39.96 6.32
CA GLY A 221 -35.37 40.30 5.03
C GLY A 221 -36.20 41.57 5.15
N ALA A 222 -37.05 41.65 6.19
CA ALA A 222 -37.85 42.84 6.48
C ALA A 222 -36.98 44.06 6.83
N TYR A 223 -35.93 43.87 7.64
CA TYR A 223 -34.98 44.93 7.98
C TYR A 223 -34.27 45.48 6.74
N ARG A 224 -33.85 44.60 5.80
CA ARG A 224 -33.24 45.04 4.53
C ARG A 224 -34.19 45.89 3.71
N ALA A 225 -35.47 45.50 3.60
CA ALA A 225 -36.48 46.30 2.89
C ALA A 225 -36.62 47.70 3.53
N ALA A 226 -36.75 47.77 4.86
CA ALA A 226 -36.84 49.06 5.57
C ALA A 226 -35.58 49.92 5.42
N LYS A 227 -34.40 49.29 5.46
CA LYS A 227 -33.11 49.97 5.30
C LYS A 227 -32.91 50.52 3.89
N LYS A 228 -33.39 49.83 2.85
CA LYS A 228 -33.34 50.32 1.46
C LYS A 228 -34.06 51.65 1.28
N VAL A 229 -35.14 51.86 2.03
CA VAL A 229 -35.94 53.10 2.00
C VAL A 229 -35.59 54.07 3.16
N GLY A 230 -34.58 53.75 3.97
CA GLY A 230 -34.09 54.58 5.08
C GLY A 230 -35.04 54.71 6.27
N ARG A 231 -35.92 53.73 6.48
CA ARG A 231 -36.96 53.72 7.52
C ARG A 231 -36.70 52.71 8.63
N GLU A 232 -35.55 52.03 8.64
CA GLU A 232 -35.23 50.98 9.62
C GLU A 232 -35.17 51.49 11.07
N LYS A 233 -34.97 52.80 11.27
CA LYS A 233 -34.94 53.41 12.61
C LYS A 233 -36.31 53.84 13.13
N GLU A 234 -37.34 53.79 12.29
CA GLU A 234 -38.71 54.18 12.66
C GLU A 234 -39.45 53.08 13.43
N MET A 235 -38.96 51.83 13.36
CA MET A 235 -39.67 50.66 13.84
C MET A 235 -38.77 49.68 14.59
N LEU A 236 -39.40 48.89 15.47
CA LEU A 236 -38.76 47.76 16.14
C LEU A 236 -38.83 46.52 15.26
N PHE A 237 -37.79 45.70 15.26
CA PHE A 237 -37.79 44.37 14.63
C PHE A 237 -37.72 43.29 15.71
N VAL A 238 -38.73 42.41 15.74
CA VAL A 238 -38.79 41.29 16.70
C VAL A 238 -38.87 39.97 15.94
N GLY A 239 -37.91 39.08 16.22
CA GLY A 239 -37.81 37.74 15.63
C GLY A 239 -38.09 36.61 16.64
N ILE A 240 -37.92 35.38 16.18
CA ILE A 240 -38.01 34.14 16.97
C ILE A 240 -36.94 33.19 16.42
N ASP A 241 -36.22 32.52 17.31
CA ASP A 241 -35.30 31.37 17.15
C ASP A 241 -34.14 31.56 18.13
N ALA A 242 -33.57 32.78 18.14
CA ALA A 242 -32.46 33.23 18.97
C ALA A 242 -31.22 32.32 18.91
N LEU A 243 -30.97 31.73 17.74
CA LEU A 243 -29.82 30.85 17.54
C LEU A 243 -28.49 31.61 17.71
N PRO A 244 -27.48 30.97 18.32
CA PRO A 244 -26.11 31.48 18.30
C PRO A 244 -25.43 31.24 16.94
N GLY A 245 -24.27 31.86 16.74
CA GLY A 245 -23.48 31.70 15.52
C GLY A 245 -23.73 32.81 14.48
N LYS A 246 -22.93 32.78 13.42
CA LYS A 246 -22.87 33.86 12.43
C LYS A 246 -24.14 33.89 11.58
N GLY A 247 -24.74 35.07 11.41
CA GLY A 247 -25.94 35.31 10.62
C GLY A 247 -27.25 34.90 11.28
N ASN A 248 -27.22 34.48 12.55
CA ASN A 248 -28.39 34.03 13.30
C ASN A 248 -28.89 35.10 14.30
N GLY A 249 -30.06 34.87 14.91
CA GLY A 249 -30.76 35.83 15.77
C GLY A 249 -29.93 36.51 16.84
N LEU A 250 -29.07 35.77 17.55
CA LEU A 250 -28.24 36.35 18.61
C LEU A 250 -27.24 37.38 18.06
N GLU A 251 -26.63 37.11 16.90
CA GLU A 251 -25.74 38.07 16.24
C GLU A 251 -26.53 39.26 15.70
N LEU A 252 -27.71 39.03 15.12
CA LEU A 252 -28.58 40.12 14.65
C LEU A 252 -29.00 41.08 15.77
N VAL A 253 -29.20 40.60 17.00
CA VAL A 253 -29.44 41.47 18.16
C VAL A 253 -28.18 42.25 18.55
N LEU A 254 -27.02 41.61 18.56
CA LEU A 254 -25.74 42.27 18.87
C LEU A 254 -25.37 43.35 17.84
N ASP A 255 -25.70 43.11 16.58
CA ASP A 255 -25.47 44.03 15.46
C ASP A 255 -26.56 45.12 15.36
N SER A 256 -27.50 45.16 16.31
CA SER A 256 -28.61 46.12 16.35
C SER A 256 -29.52 46.07 15.10
N VAL A 257 -29.60 44.90 14.45
CA VAL A 257 -30.54 44.61 13.37
C VAL A 257 -31.89 44.19 13.94
N LEU A 258 -31.86 43.32 14.95
CA LEU A 258 -33.02 42.92 15.74
C LEU A 258 -33.05 43.66 17.08
N ASN A 259 -34.23 44.13 17.49
CA ASN A 259 -34.40 44.69 18.84
C ASN A 259 -34.55 43.58 19.88
N ALA A 260 -35.24 42.51 19.51
CA ALA A 260 -35.35 41.29 20.30
C ALA A 260 -35.60 40.07 19.41
N THR A 261 -35.26 38.90 19.94
CA THR A 261 -35.69 37.60 19.42
C THR A 261 -36.01 36.66 20.58
N PHE A 262 -36.87 35.68 20.37
CA PHE A 262 -37.26 34.71 21.41
C PHE A 262 -36.62 33.35 21.16
N ILE A 263 -36.06 32.74 22.20
CA ILE A 263 -35.43 31.41 22.11
C ILE A 263 -36.48 30.39 21.69
N TYR A 264 -36.24 29.77 20.54
CA TYR A 264 -36.93 28.56 20.10
C TYR A 264 -35.93 27.39 20.17
N PRO A 265 -35.94 26.61 21.26
CA PRO A 265 -34.90 25.63 21.54
C PRO A 265 -34.93 24.46 20.56
N THR A 266 -33.76 24.05 20.07
CA THR A 266 -33.57 22.85 19.23
C THR A 266 -33.61 21.57 20.08
N ASN A 267 -32.81 21.53 21.15
CA ASN A 267 -32.70 20.43 22.13
C ASN A 267 -32.76 19.02 21.51
N GLY A 268 -31.95 18.78 20.47
CA GLY A 268 -31.89 17.49 19.78
C GLY A 268 -31.47 16.34 20.70
N ASP A 269 -30.72 16.64 21.77
CA ASP A 269 -30.38 15.70 22.84
C ASP A 269 -31.63 15.18 23.56
N LYS A 270 -32.56 16.05 23.92
CA LYS A 270 -33.83 15.68 24.58
C LYS A 270 -34.73 14.87 23.66
N VAL A 271 -34.73 15.19 22.37
CA VAL A 271 -35.45 14.42 21.34
C VAL A 271 -34.91 13.00 21.26
N MET A 272 -33.59 12.84 21.22
CA MET A 272 -32.96 11.53 21.16
C MET A 272 -33.17 10.73 22.46
N GLN A 273 -33.07 11.37 23.64
CA GLN A 273 -33.39 10.75 24.94
C GLN A 273 -34.85 10.25 24.98
N LEU A 274 -35.80 11.01 24.43
CA LEU A 274 -37.19 10.60 24.33
C LEU A 274 -37.35 9.38 23.42
N ALA A 275 -36.68 9.37 22.26
CA ALA A 275 -36.68 8.23 21.35
C ALA A 275 -36.15 6.96 22.02
N MET A 276 -35.03 7.07 22.74
CA MET A 276 -34.45 5.94 23.46
C MET A 276 -35.32 5.48 24.63
N ASN A 277 -35.97 6.38 25.37
CA ASN A 277 -36.91 5.96 26.41
C ASN A 277 -38.08 5.14 25.83
N ILE A 278 -38.60 5.51 24.66
CA ILE A 278 -39.65 4.76 23.97
C ILE A 278 -39.15 3.38 23.52
N LEU A 279 -37.99 3.33 22.83
CA LEU A 279 -37.41 2.09 22.30
C LEU A 279 -37.01 1.11 23.40
N GLU A 280 -36.44 1.61 24.49
CA GLU A 280 -36.03 0.82 25.66
C GLU A 280 -37.19 0.53 26.63
N LYS A 281 -38.43 0.94 26.30
CA LYS A 281 -39.64 0.76 27.12
C LYS A 281 -39.54 1.37 28.52
N LYS A 282 -38.80 2.47 28.66
CA LYS A 282 -38.75 3.29 29.87
C LYS A 282 -39.98 4.23 29.94
N PRO A 283 -40.36 4.73 31.13
CA PRO A 283 -41.39 5.74 31.26
C PRO A 283 -41.02 7.02 30.48
N TYR A 284 -41.97 7.58 29.74
CA TYR A 284 -41.79 8.83 29.01
C TYR A 284 -43.05 9.71 29.06
N PRO A 285 -42.90 11.05 29.03
CA PRO A 285 -44.02 11.97 28.90
C PRO A 285 -44.54 11.99 27.45
N ARG A 286 -45.87 11.99 27.26
CA ARG A 286 -46.48 12.12 25.94
C ARG A 286 -46.29 13.52 25.35
N GLU A 287 -46.31 14.55 26.18
CA GLU A 287 -46.15 15.95 25.79
C GLU A 287 -44.98 16.55 26.57
N THR A 288 -43.97 17.06 25.87
CA THR A 288 -42.81 17.71 26.47
C THR A 288 -42.70 19.13 25.94
N VAL A 289 -43.10 20.10 26.78
CA VAL A 289 -43.06 21.52 26.45
C VAL A 289 -41.74 22.13 26.91
N MET A 290 -41.04 22.79 25.99
CA MET A 290 -39.76 23.45 26.25
C MET A 290 -39.94 24.94 26.52
N ASN A 291 -39.04 25.48 27.35
CA ASN A 291 -39.07 26.87 27.76
C ASN A 291 -38.59 27.81 26.64
N THR A 292 -39.12 29.03 26.64
CA THR A 292 -38.65 30.16 25.82
C THR A 292 -38.17 31.29 26.74
N ALA A 293 -37.33 32.17 26.22
CA ALA A 293 -36.96 33.43 26.86
C ALA A 293 -36.63 34.49 25.80
N VAL A 294 -36.83 35.76 26.15
CA VAL A 294 -36.47 36.90 25.29
C VAL A 294 -34.95 37.11 25.31
N VAL A 295 -34.40 37.37 24.13
CA VAL A 295 -33.02 37.79 23.91
C VAL A 295 -33.05 39.17 23.29
N ASP A 296 -32.53 40.15 24.02
CA ASP A 296 -32.42 41.54 23.58
C ASP A 296 -31.04 42.10 23.98
N HIS A 297 -30.80 43.37 23.70
CA HIS A 297 -29.54 44.04 24.01
C HIS A 297 -29.13 43.98 25.49
N THR A 298 -30.06 43.75 26.43
CA THR A 298 -29.76 43.69 27.87
C THR A 298 -29.06 42.38 28.26
N ASN A 299 -29.31 41.29 27.53
CA ASN A 299 -28.81 39.95 27.88
C ASN A 299 -28.01 39.26 26.75
N ALA A 300 -28.04 39.78 25.52
CA ALA A 300 -27.37 39.18 24.36
C ALA A 300 -25.86 38.99 24.54
N HIS A 301 -25.18 39.90 25.25
CA HIS A 301 -23.74 39.76 25.50
C HIS A 301 -23.42 38.54 26.36
N VAL A 302 -24.18 38.34 27.45
CA VAL A 302 -24.01 37.17 28.34
C VAL A 302 -24.38 35.89 27.60
N MET A 303 -25.45 35.92 26.80
CA MET A 303 -25.85 34.78 25.95
C MET A 303 -24.76 34.41 24.93
N LYS A 304 -24.06 35.40 24.35
CA LYS A 304 -22.92 35.13 23.45
C LYS A 304 -21.77 34.43 24.18
N LEU A 305 -21.43 34.88 25.39
CA LEU A 305 -20.35 34.26 26.18
C LEU A 305 -20.68 32.80 26.51
N GLN A 306 -21.92 32.53 26.94
CA GLN A 306 -22.36 31.17 27.25
C GLN A 306 -22.35 30.27 26.01
N THR A 307 -22.89 30.75 24.90
CA THR A 307 -22.97 29.96 23.66
C THR A 307 -21.61 29.72 23.01
N THR A 308 -20.69 30.69 23.10
CA THR A 308 -19.28 30.49 22.68
C THR A 308 -18.63 29.37 23.49
N HIS A 309 -18.84 29.36 24.80
CA HIS A 309 -18.32 28.30 25.65
C HIS A 309 -18.94 26.93 25.35
N ILE A 310 -20.25 26.88 25.07
CA ILE A 310 -20.93 25.64 24.65
C ILE A 310 -20.35 25.12 23.34
N SER A 311 -20.13 25.98 22.33
CA SER A 311 -19.48 25.58 21.08
C SER A 311 -18.08 24.99 21.29
N GLU A 312 -17.31 25.50 22.25
CA GLU A 312 -16.00 24.92 22.60
C GLU A 312 -16.12 23.54 23.26
N LEU A 313 -17.12 23.34 24.12
CA LEU A 313 -17.40 22.05 24.75
C LEU A 313 -17.84 21.01 23.70
N ASP A 314 -18.66 21.41 22.75
CA ASP A 314 -19.12 20.58 21.64
C ASP A 314 -17.95 20.04 20.81
N GLN A 315 -17.01 20.92 20.44
CA GLN A 315 -15.82 20.55 19.69
C GLN A 315 -14.91 19.58 20.48
N LYS A 316 -14.86 19.71 21.81
CA LYS A 316 -14.15 18.77 22.69
C LYS A 316 -14.84 17.40 22.71
N ILE A 317 -16.17 17.35 22.76
CA ILE A 317 -16.92 16.09 22.73
C ILE A 317 -16.68 15.34 21.41
N GLU A 318 -16.73 16.04 20.27
CA GLU A 318 -16.43 15.44 18.96
C GLU A 318 -14.99 14.88 18.89
N THR A 319 -14.02 15.63 19.43
CA THR A 319 -12.63 15.18 19.50
C THR A 319 -12.46 13.93 20.38
N LEU A 320 -13.17 13.87 21.51
CA LEU A 320 -13.15 12.72 22.41
C LEU A 320 -13.76 11.49 21.74
N ASN A 321 -14.92 11.63 21.10
CA ASN A 321 -15.59 10.54 20.38
C ASN A 321 -14.73 9.99 19.23
N GLY A 322 -14.09 10.86 18.46
CA GLY A 322 -13.14 10.45 17.42
C GLY A 322 -11.96 9.64 17.98
N ARG A 323 -11.47 9.97 19.18
CA ARG A 323 -10.41 9.19 19.85
C ARG A 323 -10.90 7.85 20.40
N ILE A 324 -12.12 7.78 20.92
CA ILE A 324 -12.72 6.55 21.45
C ILE A 324 -12.81 5.49 20.35
N GLY A 325 -13.27 5.85 19.14
CA GLY A 325 -13.28 4.93 18.00
C GLY A 325 -11.89 4.37 17.68
N GLY A 326 -10.86 5.22 17.75
CA GLY A 326 -9.46 4.80 17.61
C GLY A 326 -9.00 3.84 18.72
N TYR A 327 -9.40 4.06 19.97
CA TYR A 327 -9.09 3.15 21.08
C TYR A 327 -9.81 1.80 20.94
N LEU A 328 -11.09 1.79 20.58
CA LEU A 328 -11.85 0.56 20.37
C LEU A 328 -11.25 -0.29 19.25
N SER A 329 -10.83 0.32 18.14
CA SER A 329 -10.15 -0.39 17.04
C SER A 329 -8.81 -1.00 17.50
N ARG A 330 -8.04 -0.30 18.34
CA ARG A 330 -6.81 -0.83 18.93
C ARG A 330 -7.08 -1.99 19.88
N VAL A 331 -8.10 -1.89 20.73
CA VAL A 331 -8.51 -2.98 21.63
C VAL A 331 -8.95 -4.21 20.83
N ALA A 332 -9.75 -4.04 19.78
CA ALA A 332 -10.14 -5.14 18.90
C ALA A 332 -8.93 -5.81 18.25
N THR A 333 -7.98 -5.02 17.75
CA THR A 333 -6.72 -5.54 17.18
C THR A 333 -5.90 -6.30 18.23
N GLN A 334 -5.80 -5.77 19.46
CA GLN A 334 -5.10 -6.43 20.56
C GLN A 334 -5.78 -7.73 20.97
N GLN A 335 -7.11 -7.77 21.02
CA GLN A 335 -7.87 -9.00 21.29
C GLN A 335 -7.62 -10.06 20.23
N VAL A 336 -7.62 -9.69 18.94
CA VAL A 336 -7.28 -10.62 17.84
C VAL A 336 -5.87 -11.20 18.01
N VAL A 337 -4.89 -10.36 18.34
CA VAL A 337 -3.51 -10.82 18.61
C VAL A 337 -3.45 -11.72 19.84
N MET A 338 -4.14 -11.36 20.93
CA MET A 338 -4.15 -12.13 22.17
C MET A 338 -4.83 -13.49 21.99
N TYR A 339 -5.99 -13.54 21.34
CA TYR A 339 -6.68 -14.80 21.03
C TYR A 339 -5.89 -15.65 20.05
N GLY A 340 -5.25 -15.04 19.04
CA GLY A 340 -4.32 -15.73 18.14
C GLY A 340 -3.16 -16.37 18.91
N GLY A 341 -2.57 -15.64 19.86
CA GLY A 341 -1.53 -16.16 20.75
C GLY A 341 -2.02 -17.29 21.65
N LEU A 342 -3.23 -17.19 22.19
CA LEU A 342 -3.85 -18.25 23.01
C LEU A 342 -4.07 -19.53 22.19
N VAL A 343 -4.53 -19.42 20.94
CA VAL A 343 -4.70 -20.57 20.03
C VAL A 343 -3.36 -21.24 19.77
N ILE A 344 -2.29 -20.47 19.53
CA ILE A 344 -0.94 -21.01 19.36
C ILE A 344 -0.49 -21.75 20.64
N LEU A 345 -0.71 -21.17 21.82
CA LEU A 345 -0.40 -21.81 23.11
C LEU A 345 -1.18 -23.11 23.31
N LEU A 346 -2.46 -23.15 22.94
CA LEU A 346 -3.28 -24.37 23.01
C LEU A 346 -2.83 -25.42 22.00
N LEU A 347 -2.38 -25.03 20.81
CA LEU A 347 -1.78 -25.95 19.84
C LEU A 347 -0.47 -26.54 20.35
N VAL A 348 0.38 -25.72 20.99
CA VAL A 348 1.61 -26.19 21.65
C VAL A 348 1.28 -27.13 22.82
N ALA A 349 0.32 -26.79 23.67
CA ALA A 349 -0.13 -27.65 24.76
C ALA A 349 -0.74 -28.96 24.24
N GLY A 350 -1.49 -28.92 23.14
CA GLY A 350 -2.01 -30.09 22.44
C GLY A 350 -0.89 -30.97 21.90
N LEU A 351 0.13 -30.38 21.29
CA LEU A 351 1.33 -31.08 20.85
C LEU A 351 2.05 -31.74 22.03
N LEU A 352 2.22 -31.02 23.14
CA LEU A 352 2.81 -31.54 24.38
C LEU A 352 1.97 -32.68 24.96
N LEU A 353 0.64 -32.62 24.87
CA LEU A 353 -0.24 -33.70 25.31
C LEU A 353 -0.14 -34.92 24.40
N VAL A 354 0.02 -34.74 23.09
CA VAL A 354 0.32 -35.83 22.14
C VAL A 354 1.66 -36.47 22.47
N VAL A 355 2.70 -35.67 22.73
CA VAL A 355 4.02 -36.14 23.16
C VAL A 355 3.91 -36.87 24.50
N TYR A 356 3.18 -36.33 25.48
CA TYR A 356 2.93 -36.98 26.77
C TYR A 356 2.20 -38.31 26.62
N LYS A 357 1.18 -38.38 25.74
CA LYS A 357 0.43 -39.61 25.47
C LYS A 357 1.32 -40.65 24.76
N SER A 358 2.18 -40.21 23.86
CA SER A 358 3.23 -41.02 23.22
C SER A 358 4.21 -41.57 24.25
N LEU A 359 4.68 -40.72 25.18
CA LEU A 359 5.55 -41.12 26.28
C LEU A 359 4.86 -42.09 27.26
N ARG A 360 3.57 -41.91 27.52
CA ARG A 360 2.78 -42.84 28.35
C ARG A 360 2.56 -44.17 27.67
N SER A 361 2.38 -44.18 26.34
CA SER A 361 2.37 -45.39 25.51
C SER A 361 3.71 -46.11 25.56
N LYS A 362 4.81 -45.35 25.43
CA LYS A 362 6.19 -45.85 25.62
C LYS A 362 6.40 -46.40 27.03
N ASN A 363 5.77 -45.82 28.06
CA ASN A 363 5.87 -46.29 29.44
C ASN A 363 5.04 -47.55 29.72
N ARG A 364 3.91 -47.77 29.01
CA ARG A 364 3.21 -49.08 29.02
C ARG A 364 4.08 -50.16 28.36
N LEU A 365 4.69 -49.84 27.23
CA LEU A 365 5.64 -50.71 26.53
C LEU A 365 6.89 -51.00 27.39
N ASN A 366 7.37 -50.01 28.13
CA ASN A 366 8.46 -50.17 29.11
C ASN A 366 8.06 -51.00 30.34
N ARG A 367 6.75 -51.20 30.60
CA ARG A 367 6.26 -52.04 31.70
C ARG A 367 6.28 -53.51 31.31
N GLU A 368 6.04 -53.81 30.04
CA GLU A 368 6.37 -55.13 29.44
C GLU A 368 7.90 -55.33 29.43
N LEU A 369 8.67 -54.27 29.14
CA LEU A 369 10.13 -54.26 29.28
C LEU A 369 10.59 -54.37 30.75
N SER A 370 9.74 -54.06 31.74
CA SER A 370 10.06 -54.08 33.17
C SER A 370 10.12 -55.50 33.73
N GLU A 371 9.38 -56.43 33.14
CA GLU A 371 9.53 -57.86 33.46
C GLU A 371 10.87 -58.37 32.95
N GLN A 372 11.34 -57.87 31.80
CA GLN A 372 12.71 -58.09 31.33
C GLN A 372 13.75 -57.36 32.20
N LYS A 373 13.40 -56.20 32.77
CA LYS A 373 14.28 -55.36 33.59
C LYS A 373 14.53 -55.91 35.00
N LYS A 374 13.71 -56.83 35.50
CA LYS A 374 13.96 -57.51 36.77
C LYS A 374 15.24 -58.37 36.74
N GLN A 375 15.64 -58.81 35.55
CA GLN A 375 16.96 -59.43 35.31
C GLN A 375 18.11 -58.40 35.24
N LEU A 376 17.80 -57.11 35.14
CA LEU A 376 18.72 -55.98 34.96
C LEU A 376 18.92 -55.19 36.27
N GLU A 377 18.09 -55.45 37.29
CA GLU A 377 18.19 -54.83 38.63
C GLU A 377 19.44 -55.28 39.41
N GLU A 378 19.97 -56.48 39.17
CA GLU A 378 21.29 -56.89 39.70
C GLU A 378 22.47 -56.09 39.11
N GLN A 379 22.29 -55.48 37.92
CA GLN A 379 23.30 -54.60 37.33
C GLN A 379 23.23 -53.16 37.86
N ARG A 380 22.12 -52.80 38.54
CA ARG A 380 21.76 -51.40 38.84
C ARG A 380 22.42 -50.83 40.09
N ASP A 381 22.81 -51.66 41.06
CA ASP A 381 23.58 -51.19 42.23
C ASP A 381 24.97 -50.63 41.81
N LYS A 382 25.43 -50.97 40.60
CA LYS A 382 26.65 -50.43 39.98
C LYS A 382 26.45 -49.06 39.29
N LEU A 383 25.20 -48.68 39.02
CA LEU A 383 24.81 -47.52 38.20
C LEU A 383 24.53 -46.26 39.03
N GLU A 384 24.37 -46.35 40.35
CA GLU A 384 24.11 -45.18 41.21
C GLU A 384 25.30 -44.20 41.24
N GLY A 385 26.55 -44.69 41.16
CA GLY A 385 27.73 -43.84 40.96
C GLY A 385 27.87 -43.26 39.53
N GLN A 386 27.09 -43.73 38.55
CA GLN A 386 27.09 -43.18 37.19
C GLN A 386 26.09 -42.02 37.03
N ARG A 387 25.15 -41.85 37.95
CA ARG A 387 24.06 -40.86 37.86
C ARG A 387 24.55 -39.43 38.08
N ASP A 388 25.45 -39.21 39.04
CA ASP A 388 26.02 -37.88 39.31
C ASP A 388 26.92 -37.41 38.15
N LYS A 389 27.55 -38.36 37.43
CA LYS A 389 28.31 -38.09 36.20
C LYS A 389 27.43 -37.70 35.02
N LEU A 390 26.15 -38.10 35.02
CA LEU A 390 25.22 -37.87 33.92
C LEU A 390 24.59 -36.46 33.97
N GLU A 391 24.48 -35.88 35.16
CA GLU A 391 23.96 -34.52 35.36
C GLU A 391 24.97 -33.47 34.87
N GLU A 392 26.27 -33.69 35.12
CA GLU A 392 27.38 -32.91 34.56
C GLU A 392 27.44 -33.00 33.01
N GLN A 393 27.14 -34.17 32.43
CA GLN A 393 27.06 -34.35 30.97
C GLN A 393 25.88 -33.61 30.33
N ARG A 394 24.76 -33.46 31.04
CA ARG A 394 23.57 -32.76 30.53
C ARG A 394 23.82 -31.25 30.40
N ASP A 395 24.45 -30.64 31.38
CA ASP A 395 24.76 -29.19 31.35
C ASP A 395 25.86 -28.89 30.31
N GLN A 396 26.82 -29.79 30.14
CA GLN A 396 27.77 -29.77 29.01
C GLN A 396 27.05 -29.86 27.66
N LEU A 397 25.97 -30.62 27.54
CA LEU A 397 25.21 -30.78 26.30
C LEU A 397 24.42 -29.51 25.92
N ILE A 398 23.89 -28.78 26.90
CA ILE A 398 23.18 -27.52 26.66
C ILE A 398 24.19 -26.44 26.21
N GLN A 399 25.35 -26.38 26.85
CA GLN A 399 26.43 -25.47 26.44
C GLN A 399 27.00 -25.84 25.06
N LEU A 400 27.15 -27.13 24.76
CA LEU A 400 27.57 -27.62 23.45
C LEU A 400 26.53 -27.31 22.37
N SER A 401 25.23 -27.37 22.67
CA SER A 401 24.17 -27.00 21.73
C SER A 401 24.20 -25.51 21.39
N HIS A 402 24.43 -24.64 22.38
CA HIS A 402 24.58 -23.20 22.15
C HIS A 402 25.85 -22.90 21.34
N GLN A 403 26.97 -23.57 21.66
CA GLN A 403 28.20 -23.49 20.88
C GLN A 403 28.03 -24.04 19.45
N LEU A 404 27.21 -25.07 19.27
CA LEU A 404 26.91 -25.63 17.96
C LEU A 404 26.07 -24.65 17.14
N GLU A 405 25.09 -24.01 17.74
CA GLU A 405 24.26 -22.99 17.08
C GLU A 405 25.08 -21.76 16.70
N GLU A 406 25.91 -21.25 17.61
CA GLU A 406 26.90 -20.19 17.34
C GLU A 406 27.90 -20.59 16.27
N ALA A 407 28.44 -21.81 16.31
CA ALA A 407 29.35 -22.32 15.29
C ALA A 407 28.65 -22.46 13.93
N THR A 408 27.39 -22.85 13.90
CA THR A 408 26.61 -22.99 12.67
C THR A 408 26.30 -21.62 12.07
N HIS A 409 25.94 -20.65 12.91
CA HIS A 409 25.73 -19.25 12.51
C HIS A 409 27.04 -18.57 12.05
N ALA A 410 28.13 -18.72 12.79
CA ALA A 410 29.45 -18.24 12.40
C ALA A 410 29.92 -18.87 11.08
N LYS A 411 29.62 -20.15 10.86
CA LYS A 411 29.86 -20.84 9.59
C LYS A 411 28.99 -20.30 8.46
N LEU A 412 27.77 -19.80 8.70
CA LEU A 412 26.94 -19.17 7.66
C LEU A 412 27.48 -17.79 7.26
N VAL A 413 27.84 -16.96 8.23
CA VAL A 413 28.43 -15.63 8.00
C VAL A 413 29.78 -15.76 7.29
N PHE A 414 30.64 -16.69 7.72
CA PHE A 414 31.96 -16.92 7.12
C PHE A 414 31.91 -17.23 5.62
N PHE A 415 31.00 -18.09 5.17
CA PHE A 415 30.92 -18.48 3.75
C PHE A 415 30.27 -17.43 2.87
N THR A 416 29.36 -16.62 3.42
CA THR A 416 28.78 -15.48 2.72
C THR A 416 29.85 -14.41 2.48
N ASN A 417 30.63 -14.09 3.51
CA ASN A 417 31.73 -13.12 3.44
C ASN A 417 32.84 -13.63 2.50
N ILE A 418 33.24 -14.89 2.59
CA ILE A 418 34.26 -15.47 1.68
C ILE A 418 33.83 -15.40 0.21
N SER A 419 32.56 -15.66 -0.07
CA SER A 419 32.07 -15.62 -1.45
C SER A 419 32.13 -14.20 -2.03
N HIS A 420 31.86 -13.21 -1.19
CA HIS A 420 32.03 -11.80 -1.51
C HIS A 420 33.52 -11.46 -1.73
N ASP A 421 34.39 -11.83 -0.79
CA ASP A 421 35.82 -11.54 -0.82
C ASP A 421 36.54 -12.17 -2.02
N PHE A 422 36.00 -13.26 -2.59
CA PHE A 422 36.50 -13.82 -3.85
C PHE A 422 35.91 -13.16 -5.10
N ARG A 423 34.66 -12.71 -5.10
CA ARG A 423 34.02 -12.11 -6.30
C ARG A 423 34.57 -10.73 -6.64
N THR A 424 34.88 -9.92 -5.63
CA THR A 424 35.43 -8.57 -5.82
C THR A 424 36.76 -8.57 -6.57
N PRO A 425 37.81 -9.31 -6.14
CA PRO A 425 39.06 -9.38 -6.90
C PRO A 425 38.88 -10.07 -8.25
N LEU A 426 37.97 -11.04 -8.39
CA LEU A 426 37.70 -11.65 -9.69
C LEU A 426 37.05 -10.67 -10.67
N THR A 427 36.22 -9.73 -10.21
CA THR A 427 35.66 -8.65 -11.05
C THR A 427 36.78 -7.76 -11.59
N LEU A 428 37.72 -7.40 -10.73
CA LEU A 428 38.86 -6.55 -11.06
C LEU A 428 39.91 -7.22 -11.98
N VAL A 429 39.83 -8.55 -12.17
CA VAL A 429 40.74 -9.29 -13.07
C VAL A 429 40.04 -9.78 -14.33
N ALA A 430 38.78 -10.23 -14.25
CA ALA A 430 38.06 -10.85 -15.36
C ALA A 430 37.86 -9.90 -16.54
N ASP A 431 37.22 -8.75 -16.28
CA ASP A 431 36.81 -7.82 -17.34
C ASP A 431 38.00 -7.09 -17.97
N PRO A 432 39.03 -6.60 -17.23
CA PRO A 432 40.23 -6.04 -17.84
C PRO A 432 40.98 -7.04 -18.74
N VAL A 433 41.02 -8.32 -18.37
CA VAL A 433 41.64 -9.37 -19.19
C VAL A 433 40.82 -9.62 -20.46
N GLU A 434 39.48 -9.63 -20.37
CA GLU A 434 38.61 -9.72 -21.55
C GLU A 434 38.78 -8.52 -22.48
N HIS A 435 38.85 -7.31 -21.92
CA HIS A 435 39.07 -6.07 -22.69
C HIS A 435 40.42 -6.09 -23.41
N LEU A 436 41.49 -6.51 -22.74
CA LEU A 436 42.80 -6.67 -23.35
C LEU A 436 42.79 -7.75 -24.43
N LEU A 437 42.15 -8.91 -24.20
CA LEU A 437 42.03 -9.98 -25.21
C LEU A 437 41.26 -9.55 -26.48
N ALA A 438 40.36 -8.57 -26.36
CA ALA A 438 39.65 -7.99 -27.49
C ALA A 438 40.52 -7.02 -28.32
N ASP A 439 41.64 -6.55 -27.77
CA ASP A 439 42.61 -5.71 -28.48
C ASP A 439 43.41 -6.54 -29.49
N LYS A 440 43.29 -6.16 -30.77
CA LYS A 440 43.93 -6.85 -31.90
C LYS A 440 45.41 -6.48 -32.07
N THR A 441 45.93 -5.54 -31.28
CA THR A 441 47.32 -5.06 -31.38
C THR A 441 48.31 -5.82 -30.50
N LEU A 442 47.83 -6.74 -29.65
CA LEU A 442 48.67 -7.54 -28.77
C LEU A 442 49.59 -8.51 -29.52
N ASN A 443 50.82 -8.66 -29.06
CA ASN A 443 51.75 -9.67 -29.56
C ASN A 443 51.29 -11.10 -29.19
N GLY A 444 51.67 -12.10 -29.98
CA GLY A 444 51.22 -13.49 -29.81
C GLY A 444 51.49 -14.10 -28.42
N ASP A 445 52.59 -13.69 -27.77
CA ASP A 445 52.91 -14.12 -26.41
C ASP A 445 52.08 -13.40 -25.33
N GLN A 446 51.77 -12.11 -25.53
CA GLN A 446 50.89 -11.35 -24.64
C GLN A 446 49.47 -11.90 -24.70
N HIS A 447 48.99 -12.22 -25.90
CA HIS A 447 47.67 -12.83 -26.11
C HIS A 447 47.57 -14.22 -25.45
N ARG A 448 48.62 -15.06 -25.57
CA ARG A 448 48.69 -16.36 -24.87
C ARG A 448 48.67 -16.20 -23.35
N MET A 449 49.37 -15.21 -22.80
CA MET A 449 49.42 -14.98 -21.36
C MET A 449 48.08 -14.48 -20.82
N LEU A 450 47.40 -13.60 -21.53
CA LEU A 450 46.04 -13.14 -21.18
C LEU A 450 45.00 -14.27 -21.28
N MET A 451 45.09 -15.14 -22.29
CA MET A 451 44.24 -16.33 -22.40
C MET A 451 44.44 -17.27 -21.20
N LEU A 452 45.67 -17.38 -20.68
CA LEU A 452 45.97 -18.17 -19.50
C LEU A 452 45.37 -17.54 -18.23
N ILE A 453 45.46 -16.22 -18.08
CA ILE A 453 44.85 -15.49 -16.95
C ILE A 453 43.33 -15.64 -17.01
N GLN A 454 42.70 -15.41 -18.17
CA GLN A 454 41.25 -15.56 -18.37
C GLN A 454 40.78 -16.97 -18.01
N ARG A 455 41.53 -18.00 -18.41
CA ARG A 455 41.21 -19.39 -18.06
C ARG A 455 41.24 -19.60 -16.54
N ASN A 456 42.23 -19.07 -15.84
CA ASN A 456 42.33 -19.21 -14.38
C ASN A 456 41.23 -18.44 -13.64
N VAL A 457 40.88 -17.24 -14.11
CA VAL A 457 39.74 -16.47 -13.59
C VAL A 457 38.43 -17.25 -13.73
N ASN A 458 38.18 -17.83 -14.91
CA ASN A 458 36.99 -18.65 -15.14
C ASN A 458 36.97 -19.93 -14.27
N ILE A 459 38.13 -20.53 -14.00
CA ILE A 459 38.25 -21.64 -13.05
C ILE A 459 37.85 -21.17 -11.64
N LEU A 460 38.39 -20.04 -11.18
CA LEU A 460 38.07 -19.50 -9.86
C LEU A 460 36.59 -19.14 -9.72
N LEU A 461 35.98 -18.52 -10.73
CA LEU A 461 34.55 -18.22 -10.75
C LEU A 461 33.70 -19.49 -10.66
N ARG A 462 34.07 -20.54 -11.41
CA ARG A 462 33.41 -21.85 -11.32
C ARG A 462 33.52 -22.45 -9.93
N LEU A 463 34.67 -22.34 -9.28
CA LEU A 463 34.89 -22.85 -7.92
C LEU A 463 34.02 -22.12 -6.89
N VAL A 464 33.97 -20.78 -6.96
CA VAL A 464 33.13 -19.96 -6.09
C VAL A 464 31.65 -20.32 -6.27
N ASN A 465 31.19 -20.46 -7.51
CA ASN A 465 29.80 -20.83 -7.79
C ASN A 465 29.47 -22.26 -7.31
N GLN A 466 30.39 -23.23 -7.43
CA GLN A 466 30.21 -24.58 -6.88
C GLN A 466 30.06 -24.59 -5.34
N ILE A 467 30.78 -23.73 -4.63
CA ILE A 467 30.65 -23.57 -3.17
C ILE A 467 29.27 -23.02 -2.80
N LEU A 468 28.76 -22.07 -3.59
CA LEU A 468 27.44 -21.47 -3.36
C LEU A 468 26.29 -22.42 -3.70
N ASP A 469 26.38 -23.17 -4.80
CA ASP A 469 25.38 -24.19 -5.15
C ASP A 469 25.28 -25.25 -4.06
N PHE A 470 26.42 -25.69 -3.51
CA PHE A 470 26.44 -26.61 -2.39
C PHE A 470 25.74 -26.03 -1.14
N ARG A 471 25.92 -24.74 -0.87
CA ARG A 471 25.20 -24.06 0.23
C ARG A 471 23.70 -23.98 0.03
N LYS A 472 23.24 -23.68 -1.20
CA LYS A 472 21.81 -23.67 -1.52
C LYS A 472 21.19 -25.04 -1.27
N TYR A 473 21.91 -26.13 -1.58
CA TYR A 473 21.47 -27.48 -1.29
C TYR A 473 21.38 -27.79 0.21
N GLU A 474 22.42 -27.51 1.01
CA GLU A 474 22.41 -27.78 2.46
C GLU A 474 21.31 -27.04 3.21
N ASN A 475 20.98 -25.83 2.77
CA ASN A 475 19.96 -24.99 3.38
C ASN A 475 18.55 -25.25 2.81
N GLY A 476 18.38 -26.19 1.88
CA GLY A 476 17.10 -26.49 1.23
C GLY A 476 16.59 -25.38 0.28
N MET A 477 17.43 -24.40 -0.05
CA MET A 477 17.09 -23.25 -0.92
C MET A 477 17.42 -23.50 -2.40
N MET A 478 17.76 -24.74 -2.78
CA MET A 478 18.05 -25.09 -4.16
C MET A 478 16.75 -25.42 -4.89
N GLU A 479 16.36 -24.54 -5.81
CA GLU A 479 15.16 -24.73 -6.62
C GLU A 479 15.27 -25.97 -7.52
N TYR A 480 14.20 -26.77 -7.55
CA TYR A 480 14.05 -27.94 -8.43
C TYR A 480 12.95 -27.65 -9.46
N THR A 481 13.33 -27.58 -10.73
CA THR A 481 12.42 -27.19 -11.82
C THR A 481 12.29 -28.34 -12.83
N PRO A 482 11.48 -29.37 -12.54
CA PRO A 482 11.33 -30.53 -13.42
C PRO A 482 10.51 -30.17 -14.67
N VAL A 483 11.03 -30.52 -15.84
CA VAL A 483 10.35 -30.39 -17.13
C VAL A 483 10.29 -31.75 -17.84
N PRO A 484 9.30 -31.97 -18.74
CA PRO A 484 9.27 -33.17 -19.57
C PRO A 484 10.51 -33.22 -20.46
N VAL A 485 11.32 -34.27 -20.33
CA VAL A 485 12.54 -34.45 -21.11
C VAL A 485 12.66 -35.86 -21.64
N ASP A 486 13.17 -35.97 -22.87
CA ASP A 486 13.70 -37.21 -23.43
C ASP A 486 15.18 -37.34 -23.05
N ILE A 487 15.46 -38.18 -22.05
CA ILE A 487 16.82 -38.39 -21.53
C ILE A 487 17.75 -38.95 -22.62
N LEU A 488 17.22 -39.77 -23.53
CA LEU A 488 18.04 -40.39 -24.57
C LEU A 488 18.60 -39.33 -25.52
N SER A 489 17.73 -38.46 -26.03
CA SER A 489 18.12 -37.35 -26.91
C SER A 489 19.11 -36.40 -26.22
N SER A 490 18.91 -36.08 -24.94
CA SER A 490 19.85 -35.24 -24.19
C SER A 490 21.24 -35.86 -24.06
N PHE A 491 21.32 -37.15 -23.72
CA PHE A 491 22.61 -37.84 -23.55
C PHE A 491 23.37 -37.97 -24.87
N GLU A 492 22.66 -38.25 -25.98
CA GLU A 492 23.25 -38.28 -27.32
C GLU A 492 23.86 -36.92 -27.69
N GLY A 493 23.17 -35.81 -27.41
CA GLY A 493 23.71 -34.46 -27.63
C GLY A 493 24.91 -34.12 -26.76
N TRP A 494 24.86 -34.45 -25.47
CA TRP A 494 25.97 -34.15 -24.53
C TRP A 494 27.25 -34.94 -24.86
N ASN A 495 27.11 -36.13 -25.45
CA ASN A 495 28.23 -36.94 -25.88
C ASN A 495 29.11 -36.27 -26.94
N GLU A 496 28.54 -35.43 -27.80
CA GLU A 496 29.29 -34.73 -28.85
C GLU A 496 30.43 -33.87 -28.27
N SER A 497 30.18 -33.24 -27.12
CA SER A 497 31.15 -32.38 -26.42
C SER A 497 32.41 -33.13 -25.95
N PHE A 498 32.36 -34.46 -25.86
CA PHE A 498 33.46 -35.30 -25.39
C PHE A 498 34.17 -36.07 -26.51
N LEU A 499 33.64 -36.08 -27.75
CA LEU A 499 34.29 -36.72 -28.89
C LEU A 499 35.66 -36.11 -29.21
N ALA A 500 35.80 -34.78 -29.06
CA ALA A 500 37.08 -34.10 -29.25
C ALA A 500 38.12 -34.51 -28.19
N ALA A 501 37.70 -34.64 -26.92
CA ALA A 501 38.54 -35.11 -25.84
C ALA A 501 38.93 -36.59 -26.00
N ALA A 502 37.99 -37.43 -26.49
CA ALA A 502 38.22 -38.82 -26.81
C ALA A 502 39.28 -39.00 -27.91
N ARG A 503 39.16 -38.24 -29.02
CA ARG A 503 40.14 -38.27 -30.12
C ARG A 503 41.53 -37.82 -29.68
N LYS A 504 41.61 -36.78 -28.84
CA LYS A 504 42.89 -36.23 -28.35
C LYS A 504 43.67 -37.21 -27.48
N LYS A 505 43.00 -38.06 -26.71
CA LYS A 505 43.61 -39.10 -25.84
C LYS A 505 43.48 -40.51 -26.42
N HIS A 506 43.06 -40.66 -27.68
CA HIS A 506 42.77 -41.96 -28.30
C HIS A 506 41.86 -42.88 -27.44
N ILE A 507 40.93 -42.32 -26.66
CA ILE A 507 40.02 -43.09 -25.80
C ILE A 507 38.87 -43.64 -26.65
N HIS A 508 38.62 -44.94 -26.55
CA HIS A 508 37.45 -45.55 -27.18
C HIS A 508 36.18 -45.23 -26.37
N PHE A 509 35.35 -44.35 -26.92
CA PHE A 509 34.10 -43.92 -26.31
C PHE A 509 32.90 -44.63 -26.97
N SER A 510 32.06 -45.28 -26.18
CA SER A 510 30.84 -45.95 -26.65
C SER A 510 29.62 -45.59 -25.80
N PHE A 511 28.47 -45.41 -26.45
CA PHE A 511 27.18 -45.18 -25.82
C PHE A 511 26.22 -46.33 -26.17
N ASP A 512 25.83 -47.10 -25.17
CA ASP A 512 24.94 -48.26 -25.30
C ASP A 512 23.53 -47.91 -24.80
N LYS A 513 22.51 -48.24 -25.59
CA LYS A 513 21.09 -48.05 -25.24
C LYS A 513 20.29 -49.32 -25.47
N MET A 514 19.23 -49.54 -24.68
CA MET A 514 18.24 -50.59 -24.98
C MET A 514 17.27 -50.08 -26.05
N ALA A 515 17.08 -50.87 -27.11
CA ALA A 515 16.13 -50.56 -28.17
C ALA A 515 14.67 -50.64 -27.65
N ASP A 516 13.76 -49.88 -28.28
CA ASP A 516 12.32 -49.86 -27.99
C ASP A 516 11.89 -49.52 -26.55
N THR A 517 12.71 -48.74 -25.83
CA THR A 517 12.38 -48.25 -24.48
C THR A 517 12.05 -46.76 -24.50
N ASP A 518 10.94 -46.38 -23.84
CA ASP A 518 10.57 -44.98 -23.60
C ASP A 518 11.36 -44.41 -22.41
N TYR A 519 12.17 -43.36 -22.66
CA TYR A 519 12.98 -42.67 -21.66
C TYR A 519 12.44 -41.26 -21.30
N HIS A 520 11.18 -40.96 -21.65
CA HIS A 520 10.57 -39.69 -21.27
C HIS A 520 10.26 -39.66 -19.76
N THR A 521 10.69 -38.59 -19.09
CA THR A 521 10.39 -38.37 -17.67
C THR A 521 10.40 -36.87 -17.34
N LEU A 522 9.89 -36.51 -16.17
CA LEU A 522 10.08 -35.19 -15.58
C LEU A 522 11.47 -35.14 -14.92
N ALA A 523 12.32 -34.23 -15.36
CA ALA A 523 13.65 -34.00 -14.79
C ALA A 523 14.07 -32.54 -14.95
N ASP A 524 14.97 -32.10 -14.08
CA ASP A 524 15.59 -30.78 -14.21
C ASP A 524 16.81 -30.92 -15.12
N VAL A 525 16.69 -30.42 -16.36
CA VAL A 525 17.67 -30.65 -17.43
C VAL A 525 19.04 -30.10 -17.07
N GLU A 526 19.10 -28.92 -16.46
CA GLU A 526 20.37 -28.28 -16.06
C GLU A 526 21.09 -29.12 -15.01
N LYS A 527 20.37 -29.58 -13.98
CA LYS A 527 20.96 -30.42 -12.92
C LYS A 527 21.34 -31.80 -13.45
N LEU A 528 20.54 -32.39 -14.34
CA LEU A 528 20.84 -33.66 -15.00
C LEU A 528 22.09 -33.57 -15.89
N GLU A 529 22.23 -32.47 -16.65
CA GLU A 529 23.42 -32.17 -17.44
C GLU A 529 24.66 -32.10 -16.53
N ARG A 530 24.57 -31.39 -15.39
CA ARG A 530 25.68 -31.25 -14.44
C ARG A 530 26.06 -32.58 -13.80
N ILE A 531 25.10 -33.45 -13.50
CA ILE A 531 25.37 -34.84 -13.06
C ILE A 531 26.19 -35.54 -14.15
N TYR A 532 25.68 -35.53 -15.39
CA TYR A 532 26.27 -36.25 -16.52
C TYR A 532 27.69 -35.77 -16.84
N PHE A 533 27.88 -34.46 -17.00
CA PHE A 533 29.17 -33.86 -17.31
C PHE A 533 30.21 -34.06 -16.21
N ASN A 534 29.85 -34.03 -14.92
CA ASN A 534 30.80 -34.30 -13.84
C ASN A 534 31.28 -35.75 -13.86
N LEU A 535 30.38 -36.72 -14.05
CA LEU A 535 30.74 -38.13 -14.13
C LEU A 535 31.57 -38.44 -15.38
N LEU A 536 31.16 -37.91 -16.52
CA LEU A 536 31.84 -38.15 -17.79
C LEU A 536 33.21 -37.46 -17.86
N SER A 537 33.33 -36.23 -17.38
CA SER A 537 34.63 -35.54 -17.31
C SER A 537 35.60 -36.23 -16.38
N ASN A 538 35.14 -36.79 -15.24
CA ASN A 538 35.97 -37.64 -14.38
C ASN A 538 36.41 -38.91 -15.12
N ALA A 539 35.51 -39.59 -15.82
CA ALA A 539 35.84 -40.77 -16.61
C ALA A 539 36.94 -40.49 -17.64
N PHE A 540 36.84 -39.40 -18.42
CA PHE A 540 37.89 -39.02 -19.39
C PHE A 540 39.19 -38.51 -18.74
N LYS A 541 39.10 -37.89 -17.57
CA LYS A 541 40.26 -37.40 -16.84
C LYS A 541 41.13 -38.54 -16.33
N PHE A 542 40.51 -39.56 -15.70
CA PHE A 542 41.20 -40.67 -15.03
C PHE A 542 41.40 -41.90 -15.92
N THR A 543 40.98 -41.86 -17.19
CA THR A 543 41.29 -42.89 -18.18
C THR A 543 42.61 -42.58 -18.89
N PRO A 544 43.56 -43.54 -18.94
CA PRO A 544 44.82 -43.38 -19.67
C PRO A 544 44.58 -43.34 -21.18
N GLU A 545 45.62 -42.94 -21.93
CA GLU A 545 45.60 -42.95 -23.39
C GLU A 545 45.33 -44.38 -23.92
N ASN A 546 44.51 -44.52 -24.97
CA ASN A 546 44.00 -45.81 -25.48
C ASN A 546 43.06 -46.59 -24.54
N GLY A 547 42.60 -45.98 -23.44
CA GLY A 547 41.59 -46.59 -22.57
C GLY A 547 40.17 -46.58 -23.16
N LYS A 548 39.20 -47.10 -22.40
CA LYS A 548 37.79 -47.18 -22.80
C LYS A 548 36.89 -46.44 -21.81
N VAL A 549 35.94 -45.67 -22.33
CA VAL A 549 34.85 -45.05 -21.57
C VAL A 549 33.53 -45.50 -22.18
N THR A 550 32.64 -46.08 -21.38
CA THR A 550 31.33 -46.58 -21.82
C THR A 550 30.23 -45.93 -21.01
N VAL A 551 29.25 -45.35 -21.69
CA VAL A 551 28.00 -44.91 -21.06
C VAL A 551 26.90 -45.88 -21.48
N ARG A 552 26.11 -46.37 -20.52
CA ARG A 552 24.97 -47.24 -20.79
C ARG A 552 23.71 -46.65 -20.18
N LEU A 553 22.61 -46.66 -20.94
CA LEU A 553 21.29 -46.23 -20.50
C LEU A 553 20.32 -47.42 -20.57
N SER A 554 19.60 -47.70 -19.48
CA SER A 554 18.70 -48.86 -19.36
C SER A 554 17.50 -48.57 -18.45
N PRO A 555 16.30 -49.10 -18.75
CA PRO A 555 15.17 -49.06 -17.82
C PRO A 555 15.38 -50.06 -16.67
N LEU A 556 14.83 -49.74 -15.50
CA LEU A 556 14.84 -50.58 -14.31
C LEU A 556 13.45 -50.54 -13.66
N THR A 557 12.93 -51.67 -13.21
CA THR A 557 11.70 -51.70 -12.41
C THR A 557 12.06 -52.06 -10.98
N LYS A 558 11.73 -51.19 -10.02
CA LYS A 558 11.85 -51.43 -8.57
C LYS A 558 10.45 -51.59 -7.98
N GLU A 559 10.34 -52.06 -6.74
CA GLU A 559 9.06 -52.26 -6.04
C GLU A 559 8.18 -50.98 -6.04
N ASP A 560 8.82 -49.80 -6.06
CA ASP A 560 8.16 -48.48 -6.02
C ASP A 560 7.86 -47.85 -7.42
N GLY A 561 8.10 -48.56 -8.54
CA GLY A 561 7.73 -48.08 -9.88
C GLY A 561 8.80 -48.26 -10.96
N ARG A 562 8.66 -47.53 -12.09
CA ARG A 562 9.63 -47.49 -13.19
C ARG A 562 10.77 -46.53 -12.88
N TRP A 563 12.00 -46.92 -13.21
CA TRP A 563 13.24 -46.18 -12.97
C TRP A 563 14.10 -46.19 -14.23
N ILE A 564 14.98 -45.21 -14.37
CA ILE A 564 16.02 -45.13 -15.39
C ILE A 564 17.36 -45.29 -14.70
N ARG A 565 18.18 -46.21 -15.20
CA ARG A 565 19.56 -46.41 -14.79
C ARG A 565 20.48 -45.96 -15.90
N PHE A 566 21.42 -45.07 -15.57
CA PHE A 566 22.57 -44.85 -16.43
C PHE A 566 23.89 -45.12 -15.70
N THR A 567 24.84 -45.70 -16.43
CA THR A 567 26.16 -46.04 -15.89
C THR A 567 27.25 -45.39 -16.71
N VAL A 568 28.25 -44.82 -16.05
CA VAL A 568 29.48 -44.30 -16.66
C VAL A 568 30.64 -45.16 -16.20
N ALA A 569 31.17 -45.98 -17.11
CA ALA A 569 32.25 -46.93 -16.85
C ALA A 569 33.54 -46.50 -17.55
N ASN A 570 34.68 -46.64 -16.87
CA ASN A 570 35.97 -46.25 -17.42
C ASN A 570 37.13 -47.15 -16.96
N THR A 571 38.09 -47.46 -17.84
CA THR A 571 39.24 -48.34 -17.56
C THR A 571 40.40 -47.62 -16.85
N GLY A 572 40.09 -46.67 -15.97
CA GLY A 572 41.06 -45.82 -15.27
C GLY A 572 41.62 -46.43 -13.98
N SER A 573 42.39 -45.63 -13.23
CA SER A 573 42.99 -46.01 -11.95
C SER A 573 41.94 -46.49 -10.92
N MET A 574 42.24 -47.60 -10.23
CA MET A 574 41.40 -48.17 -9.19
C MET A 574 41.20 -47.18 -8.02
N ILE A 575 39.96 -47.07 -7.53
CA ILE A 575 39.65 -46.36 -6.29
C ILE A 575 39.64 -47.39 -5.17
N SER A 576 40.51 -47.23 -4.16
CA SER A 576 40.56 -48.16 -3.03
C SER A 576 39.23 -48.18 -2.26
N VAL A 577 38.93 -49.30 -1.59
CA VAL A 577 37.71 -49.48 -0.79
C VAL A 577 37.58 -48.42 0.31
N GLU A 578 38.70 -47.93 0.85
CA GLU A 578 38.72 -46.84 1.82
C GLU A 578 38.28 -45.52 1.20
N HIS A 579 38.75 -45.22 -0.02
CA HIS A 579 38.40 -44.00 -0.73
C HIS A 579 36.93 -44.00 -1.20
N ILE A 580 36.40 -45.14 -1.67
CA ILE A 580 35.01 -45.28 -2.16
C ILE A 580 33.98 -44.75 -1.15
N ARG A 581 34.20 -44.97 0.15
CA ARG A 581 33.28 -44.50 1.20
C ARG A 581 33.18 -42.98 1.29
N ASN A 582 34.27 -42.29 0.93
CA ASN A 582 34.43 -40.86 1.16
C ASN A 582 34.48 -40.04 -0.14
N ILE A 583 34.44 -40.66 -1.33
CA ILE A 583 34.54 -39.90 -2.60
C ILE A 583 33.37 -38.93 -2.85
N PHE A 584 32.24 -39.15 -2.18
CA PHE A 584 31.09 -38.25 -2.20
C PHE A 584 31.14 -37.22 -1.06
N ASP A 585 32.15 -37.28 -0.19
CA ASP A 585 32.38 -36.30 0.86
C ASP A 585 33.02 -35.03 0.29
N ARG A 586 32.77 -33.92 0.97
CA ARG A 586 33.19 -32.58 0.55
C ARG A 586 34.70 -32.44 0.64
N PHE A 587 35.28 -31.80 -0.36
CA PHE A 587 36.72 -31.51 -0.45
C PHE A 587 37.60 -32.77 -0.45
N TYR A 588 37.00 -33.96 -0.52
CA TYR A 588 37.74 -35.20 -0.53
C TYR A 588 38.44 -35.38 -1.87
N ARG A 589 39.75 -35.65 -1.81
CA ARG A 589 40.60 -35.90 -2.97
C ARG A 589 41.51 -37.08 -2.66
N ILE A 590 41.62 -37.98 -3.63
CA ILE A 590 42.48 -39.17 -3.52
C ILE A 590 43.96 -38.79 -3.69
N ASP A 591 44.25 -37.70 -4.42
CA ASP A 591 45.62 -37.34 -4.76
C ASP A 591 45.80 -35.81 -4.92
N MET A 592 46.84 -35.23 -4.30
CA MET A 592 47.06 -33.76 -4.25
C MET A 592 47.52 -33.16 -5.59
N HIS A 593 47.99 -33.99 -6.53
CA HIS A 593 48.57 -33.53 -7.80
C HIS A 593 47.57 -33.38 -8.95
N HIS A 594 46.32 -33.80 -8.78
CA HIS A 594 45.29 -33.70 -9.82
C HIS A 594 44.37 -32.48 -9.62
N ALA A 595 44.31 -31.59 -10.62
CA ALA A 595 43.49 -30.38 -10.58
C ALA A 595 41.98 -30.69 -10.53
N GLY A 596 41.32 -30.39 -9.41
CA GLY A 596 39.87 -30.49 -9.23
C GLY A 596 39.47 -30.08 -7.82
N SER A 597 38.27 -29.51 -7.61
CA SER A 597 37.88 -28.88 -6.35
C SER A 597 37.62 -29.84 -5.18
N GLY A 598 37.31 -31.11 -5.47
CA GLY A 598 36.78 -32.07 -4.48
C GLY A 598 35.31 -31.83 -4.14
N ILE A 599 34.60 -30.98 -4.89
CA ILE A 599 33.19 -30.63 -4.66
C ILE A 599 32.27 -31.34 -5.68
N GLY A 600 32.80 -31.67 -6.87
CA GLY A 600 32.01 -32.17 -8.01
C GLY A 600 31.16 -33.40 -7.68
N LEU A 601 31.74 -34.46 -7.10
CA LEU A 601 31.00 -35.69 -6.78
C LEU A 601 29.99 -35.51 -5.64
N ALA A 602 30.29 -34.67 -4.65
CA ALA A 602 29.34 -34.31 -3.61
C ALA A 602 28.10 -33.60 -4.19
N LEU A 603 28.30 -32.72 -5.18
CA LEU A 603 27.23 -32.03 -5.89
C LEU A 603 26.42 -32.99 -6.80
N VAL A 604 27.09 -33.96 -7.44
CA VAL A 604 26.40 -35.03 -8.19
C VAL A 604 25.46 -35.80 -7.27
N LYS A 605 25.92 -36.20 -6.09
CA LYS A 605 25.07 -36.89 -5.09
C LYS A 605 23.88 -36.03 -4.69
N ALA A 606 24.11 -34.75 -4.39
CA ALA A 606 23.05 -33.80 -4.06
C ALA A 606 21.98 -33.68 -5.17
N PHE A 607 22.40 -33.53 -6.44
CA PHE A 607 21.47 -33.41 -7.56
C PHE A 607 20.71 -34.72 -7.84
N VAL A 608 21.34 -35.88 -7.64
CA VAL A 608 20.68 -37.19 -7.76
C VAL A 608 19.63 -37.37 -6.66
N GLU A 609 19.95 -37.02 -5.41
CA GLU A 609 19.02 -37.04 -4.28
C GLU A 609 17.85 -36.07 -4.50
N LEU A 610 18.08 -34.90 -5.09
CA LEU A 610 17.05 -33.93 -5.47
C LEU A 610 16.04 -34.52 -6.48
N HIS A 611 16.52 -35.37 -7.40
CA HIS A 611 15.67 -36.15 -8.32
C HIS A 611 15.05 -37.40 -7.68
N LYS A 612 15.20 -37.58 -6.35
CA LYS A 612 14.81 -38.78 -5.60
C LYS A 612 15.48 -40.07 -6.11
N GLY A 613 16.67 -39.93 -6.70
CA GLY A 613 17.49 -41.01 -7.21
C GLY A 613 18.56 -41.48 -6.24
N THR A 614 19.35 -42.45 -6.67
CA THR A 614 20.51 -42.98 -5.93
C THR A 614 21.74 -43.08 -6.82
N ILE A 615 22.92 -42.75 -6.29
CA ILE A 615 24.21 -42.92 -6.98
C ILE A 615 25.11 -43.90 -6.19
N SER A 616 25.79 -44.79 -6.91
CA SER A 616 26.78 -45.71 -6.36
C SER A 616 28.03 -45.77 -7.24
N VAL A 617 29.12 -46.29 -6.69
CA VAL A 617 30.39 -46.51 -7.40
C VAL A 617 30.91 -47.91 -7.10
N GLU A 618 31.44 -48.57 -8.11
CA GLU A 618 32.18 -49.83 -8.00
C GLU A 618 33.51 -49.67 -8.73
N SER A 619 34.61 -50.15 -8.14
CA SER A 619 35.95 -50.05 -8.74
C SER A 619 36.73 -51.33 -8.48
N ASP A 620 37.24 -51.95 -9.55
CA ASP A 620 38.01 -53.20 -9.53
C ASP A 620 39.22 -53.06 -10.48
N GLU A 621 40.38 -53.62 -10.10
CA GLU A 621 41.58 -53.67 -10.94
C GLU A 621 41.34 -54.25 -12.35
N LYS A 622 40.37 -55.17 -12.49
CA LYS A 622 40.07 -55.84 -13.77
C LYS A 622 38.98 -55.18 -14.59
N GLN A 623 38.04 -54.46 -13.97
CA GLN A 623 36.85 -53.90 -14.64
C GLN A 623 36.86 -52.36 -14.74
N GLY A 624 37.81 -51.68 -14.08
CA GLY A 624 37.86 -50.23 -14.02
C GLY A 624 36.90 -49.66 -12.98
N THR A 625 36.48 -48.41 -13.16
CA THR A 625 35.52 -47.72 -12.27
C THR A 625 34.18 -47.53 -12.96
N ILE A 626 33.09 -47.83 -12.27
CA ILE A 626 31.72 -47.72 -12.76
C ILE A 626 30.91 -46.88 -11.78
N PHE A 627 30.44 -45.72 -12.24
CA PHE A 627 29.44 -44.94 -11.53
C PHE A 627 28.05 -45.32 -12.04
N THR A 628 27.14 -45.62 -11.12
CA THR A 628 25.75 -45.99 -11.44
C THR A 628 24.81 -44.97 -10.83
N VAL A 629 23.92 -44.41 -11.66
CA VAL A 629 22.89 -43.46 -11.23
C VAL A 629 21.52 -44.03 -11.59
N ASP A 630 20.65 -44.14 -10.57
CA ASP A 630 19.27 -44.57 -10.69
C ASP A 630 18.34 -43.39 -10.42
N LEU A 631 17.43 -43.08 -11.36
CA LEU A 631 16.45 -42.01 -11.26
C LEU A 631 15.02 -42.58 -11.40
N PRO A 632 14.04 -42.18 -10.58
CA PRO A 632 12.65 -42.62 -10.75
C PRO A 632 12.00 -41.97 -11.98
N MET A 633 11.22 -42.74 -12.76
CA MET A 633 10.41 -42.19 -13.85
C MET A 633 9.07 -41.68 -13.31
N GLN A 634 8.75 -40.43 -13.61
CA GLN A 634 7.43 -39.87 -13.33
C GLN A 634 6.60 -39.87 -14.62
N THR A 635 5.39 -40.43 -14.55
CA THR A 635 4.52 -40.58 -15.73
C THR A 635 3.98 -39.22 -16.18
N CYS A 636 4.29 -38.83 -17.42
CA CYS A 636 3.70 -37.67 -18.08
C CYS A 636 2.35 -38.07 -18.71
N GLU A 637 1.24 -37.44 -18.31
CA GLU A 637 0.03 -37.39 -19.16
C GLU A 637 0.28 -36.36 -20.27
N VAL A 638 0.54 -36.85 -21.48
CA VAL A 638 0.83 -35.99 -22.64
C VAL A 638 -0.47 -35.58 -23.32
N THR A 639 -0.92 -34.34 -23.10
CA THR A 639 -1.78 -33.63 -24.06
C THR A 639 -0.91 -32.93 -25.10
N VAL A 640 -1.01 -33.39 -26.34
CA VAL A 640 -0.28 -32.86 -27.51
C VAL A 640 -0.82 -31.48 -27.87
N SER A 641 0.08 -30.49 -27.97
CA SER A 641 -0.09 -29.35 -28.88
C SER A 641 1.27 -29.00 -29.47
N VAL A 642 1.39 -29.30 -30.76
CA VAL A 642 2.52 -29.02 -31.64
C VAL A 642 2.51 -27.53 -31.97
N ASP A 643 3.63 -26.84 -31.78
CA ASP A 643 4.30 -26.05 -32.83
C ASP A 643 5.49 -25.29 -32.23
N SER A 644 6.67 -25.71 -32.67
CA SER A 644 7.87 -24.89 -32.77
C SER A 644 8.42 -25.09 -34.17
N PRO A 645 9.07 -24.08 -34.75
CA PRO A 645 10.31 -24.39 -35.42
C PRO A 645 11.44 -23.42 -35.06
N LEU A 646 12.44 -23.99 -34.37
CA LEU A 646 13.81 -24.25 -34.83
C LEU A 646 14.65 -23.13 -35.48
N SER A 647 15.89 -23.08 -34.95
CA SER A 647 17.19 -22.92 -35.66
C SER A 647 17.61 -21.49 -36.08
N SER A 648 18.87 -21.05 -36.02
CA SER A 648 20.18 -21.72 -35.84
C SER A 648 21.32 -20.66 -35.80
N SER A 649 22.32 -20.88 -34.95
CA SER A 649 23.78 -20.91 -35.22
C SER A 649 24.55 -19.74 -35.89
N ILE A 650 25.73 -19.46 -35.29
CA ILE A 650 27.05 -19.05 -35.86
C ILE A 650 27.35 -17.56 -36.08
N GLY A 651 28.51 -17.13 -35.57
CA GLY A 651 29.49 -16.42 -36.43
C GLY A 651 29.97 -15.06 -35.95
N ALA A 652 31.26 -15.01 -35.60
CA ALA A 652 31.99 -13.81 -35.24
C ALA A 652 32.32 -12.90 -36.45
N SER A 653 32.59 -11.62 -36.17
CA SER A 653 33.82 -10.86 -36.53
C SER A 653 33.63 -9.50 -37.25
N VAL A 654 34.52 -8.55 -36.86
CA VAL A 654 35.08 -7.34 -37.54
C VAL A 654 34.12 -6.16 -37.86
N SER A 655 34.43 -4.85 -37.77
CA SER A 655 35.66 -4.03 -37.86
C SER A 655 35.33 -2.57 -37.42
N SER A 656 36.10 -1.94 -36.51
CA SER A 656 37.12 -0.88 -36.72
C SER A 656 36.65 0.56 -37.04
N ALA A 657 37.04 1.55 -36.22
CA ALA A 657 37.94 2.66 -36.62
C ALA A 657 38.18 3.72 -35.51
N LEU A 658 39.47 3.84 -35.10
CA LEU A 658 40.27 5.06 -34.82
C LEU A 658 39.87 5.96 -33.61
N ASN A 659 40.75 6.51 -32.76
CA ASN A 659 42.21 6.58 -32.70
C ASN A 659 42.68 7.13 -31.33
N ASN A 660 43.82 6.60 -30.86
CA ASN A 660 44.96 7.25 -30.19
C ASN A 660 44.83 8.18 -28.95
N ALA A 661 45.46 7.68 -27.87
CA ALA A 661 46.77 8.12 -27.34
C ALA A 661 46.85 9.02 -26.07
N GLN A 662 47.57 8.42 -25.12
CA GLN A 662 48.63 8.95 -24.24
C GLN A 662 48.32 9.40 -22.82
N VAL A 663 49.02 8.69 -21.93
CA VAL A 663 49.27 8.87 -20.51
C VAL A 663 50.21 10.06 -20.28
N ALA A 664 49.91 10.89 -19.29
CA ALA A 664 50.93 11.60 -18.51
C ALA A 664 50.39 11.88 -17.10
N GLU A 665 51.31 11.78 -16.15
CA GLU A 665 51.18 11.85 -14.71
C GLU A 665 50.83 13.24 -14.18
N GLU A 666 50.45 13.19 -12.89
CA GLU A 666 50.72 14.18 -11.86
C GLU A 666 49.74 15.34 -11.59
N GLU A 667 49.57 15.52 -10.28
CA GLU A 667 49.03 16.63 -9.50
C GLU A 667 47.50 16.81 -9.48
N GLU A 668 46.97 16.64 -8.26
CA GLU A 668 45.66 17.11 -7.83
C GLU A 668 45.47 18.59 -8.21
N PRO A 669 44.36 18.92 -8.88
CA PRO A 669 43.82 20.25 -8.79
C PRO A 669 42.37 20.17 -8.31
N GLU A 670 42.04 20.99 -7.31
CA GLU A 670 40.67 21.47 -7.14
C GLU A 670 40.20 22.01 -8.50
N LYS A 671 39.29 21.29 -9.19
CA LYS A 671 38.77 21.73 -10.50
C LYS A 671 37.25 21.76 -10.55
N ASP A 672 36.84 22.97 -10.90
CA ASP A 672 35.61 23.44 -11.53
C ASP A 672 34.87 22.37 -12.35
N TYR A 673 33.57 22.23 -12.10
CA TYR A 673 32.69 21.30 -12.80
C TYR A 673 32.50 21.75 -14.26
N ASP A 674 33.00 20.98 -15.22
CA ASP A 674 32.64 21.14 -16.63
C ASP A 674 31.13 20.87 -16.79
N SER A 675 30.34 21.93 -16.99
CA SER A 675 28.88 21.86 -17.04
C SER A 675 28.32 21.17 -18.30
N SER A 676 29.18 20.67 -19.19
CA SER A 676 28.79 20.06 -20.47
C SER A 676 28.58 18.53 -20.43
N LYS A 677 29.15 17.81 -19.46
CA LYS A 677 29.03 16.34 -19.33
C LYS A 677 28.04 15.93 -18.24
N PRO A 678 27.22 14.87 -18.44
CA PRO A 678 26.36 14.34 -17.38
C PRO A 678 27.18 13.81 -16.21
N SER A 679 26.64 13.93 -15.01
CA SER A 679 27.34 13.56 -13.77
C SER A 679 26.88 12.21 -13.23
N VAL A 680 27.82 11.37 -12.77
CA VAL A 680 27.53 10.04 -12.21
C VAL A 680 28.19 9.92 -10.84
N LEU A 681 27.41 9.57 -9.81
CA LEU A 681 27.93 9.31 -8.46
C LEU A 681 28.16 7.81 -8.27
N VAL A 682 29.36 7.43 -7.83
CA VAL A 682 29.77 6.05 -7.56
C VAL A 682 29.98 5.88 -6.06
N ILE A 683 29.23 4.99 -5.43
CA ILE A 683 29.25 4.69 -4.00
C ILE A 683 29.66 3.23 -3.81
N ASP A 684 30.86 2.97 -3.31
CA ASP A 684 31.36 1.63 -3.02
C ASP A 684 32.41 1.78 -1.92
N ASP A 685 32.52 0.88 -0.95
CA ASP A 685 33.52 0.99 0.12
C ASP A 685 34.92 0.55 -0.35
N ASN A 686 35.00 -0.27 -1.39
CA ASN A 686 36.24 -0.73 -1.99
C ASN A 686 36.83 0.31 -2.96
N ALA A 687 38.02 0.82 -2.62
CA ALA A 687 38.72 1.82 -3.42
C ALA A 687 39.05 1.36 -4.84
N ASP A 688 39.44 0.10 -5.02
CA ASP A 688 39.81 -0.45 -6.33
C ASP A 688 38.59 -0.57 -7.26
N ILE A 689 37.43 -0.94 -6.73
CA ILE A 689 36.17 -0.98 -7.49
C ILE A 689 35.74 0.43 -7.88
N ARG A 690 35.82 1.42 -6.97
CA ARG A 690 35.54 2.83 -7.30
C ARG A 690 36.46 3.33 -8.41
N SER A 691 37.76 3.11 -8.28
CA SER A 691 38.75 3.51 -9.30
C SER A 691 38.53 2.81 -10.64
N TYR A 692 38.15 1.54 -10.63
CA TYR A 692 37.83 0.81 -11.86
C TYR A 692 36.56 1.37 -12.53
N VAL A 693 35.47 1.57 -11.78
CA VAL A 693 34.23 2.17 -12.32
C VAL A 693 34.48 3.61 -12.79
N TYR A 694 35.30 4.38 -12.08
CA TYR A 694 35.78 5.70 -12.52
C TYR A 694 36.49 5.58 -13.87
N SER A 695 37.44 4.63 -14.02
CA SER A 695 38.17 4.44 -15.28
C SER A 695 37.25 4.14 -16.47
N LEU A 696 36.15 3.42 -16.24
CA LEU A 696 35.15 3.13 -17.27
C LEU A 696 34.29 4.33 -17.67
N LEU A 697 34.03 5.27 -16.75
CA LEU A 697 33.04 6.34 -16.91
C LEU A 697 33.65 7.73 -17.16
N HIS A 698 34.86 8.00 -16.67
CA HIS A 698 35.44 9.36 -16.64
C HIS A 698 35.61 10.01 -18.03
N THR A 699 35.69 9.20 -19.10
CA THR A 699 35.82 9.72 -20.47
C THR A 699 34.53 10.44 -20.91
N ASP A 700 33.37 9.84 -20.64
CA ASP A 700 32.06 10.31 -21.12
C ASP A 700 31.25 11.07 -20.06
N TYR A 701 31.59 10.91 -18.77
CA TYR A 701 30.82 11.42 -17.63
C TYR A 701 31.69 12.12 -16.59
N THR A 702 31.11 13.09 -15.87
CA THR A 702 31.72 13.66 -14.68
C THR A 702 31.48 12.72 -13.50
N VAL A 703 32.52 12.02 -13.04
CA VAL A 703 32.39 11.01 -11.99
C VAL A 703 32.64 11.60 -10.61
N ILE A 704 31.70 11.40 -9.70
CA ILE A 704 31.78 11.78 -8.29
C ILE A 704 31.92 10.48 -7.49
N GLU A 705 32.91 10.37 -6.61
CA GLU A 705 33.13 9.15 -5.82
C GLU A 705 32.68 9.34 -4.37
N ALA A 706 32.13 8.30 -3.74
CA ALA A 706 31.76 8.25 -2.33
C ALA A 706 32.19 6.92 -1.70
N VAL A 707 32.67 6.97 -0.46
CA VAL A 707 33.29 5.82 0.22
C VAL A 707 32.32 4.96 1.01
N ASP A 708 31.11 5.44 1.27
CA ASP A 708 30.06 4.72 1.99
C ASP A 708 28.67 5.31 1.70
N GLY A 709 27.60 4.63 2.14
CA GLY A 709 26.23 5.09 1.93
C GLY A 709 25.90 6.45 2.55
N SER A 710 26.53 6.83 3.66
CA SER A 710 26.30 8.13 4.31
C SER A 710 26.94 9.27 3.51
N ASP A 711 28.17 9.08 3.07
CA ASP A 711 28.89 10.00 2.18
C ASP A 711 28.18 10.11 0.83
N GLY A 712 27.70 8.99 0.29
CA GLY A 712 26.91 8.92 -0.94
C GLY A 712 25.64 9.75 -0.88
N ILE A 713 24.83 9.61 0.18
CA ILE A 713 23.62 10.43 0.38
C ILE A 713 23.97 11.92 0.44
N ARG A 714 25.00 12.27 1.21
CA ARG A 714 25.46 13.67 1.34
C ARG A 714 25.90 14.26 0.01
N LYS A 715 26.67 13.53 -0.79
CA LYS A 715 27.16 13.97 -2.11
C LYS A 715 26.04 14.02 -3.14
N ALA A 716 25.09 13.07 -3.10
CA ALA A 716 23.91 13.10 -3.96
C ALA A 716 23.06 14.35 -3.74
N MET A 717 22.87 14.77 -2.47
CA MET A 717 22.16 16.02 -2.15
C MET A 717 22.94 17.27 -2.58
N LYS A 718 24.27 17.25 -2.43
CA LYS A 718 25.12 18.40 -2.75
C LYS A 718 25.26 18.65 -4.27
N TYR A 719 25.42 17.57 -5.04
CA TYR A 719 25.78 17.65 -6.46
C TYR A 719 24.67 17.27 -7.43
N VAL A 720 23.60 16.61 -6.94
CA VAL A 720 22.43 16.18 -7.73
C VAL A 720 22.85 15.48 -9.04
N PRO A 721 23.53 14.32 -8.95
CA PRO A 721 24.05 13.63 -10.11
C PRO A 721 22.94 13.18 -11.06
N ASP A 722 23.26 12.97 -12.34
CA ASP A 722 22.32 12.43 -13.33
C ASP A 722 22.09 10.92 -13.18
N LEU A 723 22.96 10.20 -12.46
CA LEU A 723 22.83 8.79 -12.12
C LEU A 723 23.66 8.41 -10.89
N ILE A 724 23.21 7.43 -10.10
CA ILE A 724 23.93 6.87 -8.94
C ILE A 724 24.20 5.38 -9.17
N ILE A 725 25.43 4.94 -8.93
CA ILE A 725 25.85 3.53 -8.88
C ILE A 725 26.26 3.24 -7.45
N SER A 726 25.63 2.27 -6.78
CA SER A 726 25.91 1.94 -5.38
C SER A 726 26.14 0.46 -5.18
N ASP A 727 27.13 0.08 -4.36
CA ASP A 727 27.21 -1.29 -3.85
C ASP A 727 26.10 -1.57 -2.84
N VAL A 728 25.66 -2.83 -2.75
CA VAL A 728 24.66 -3.30 -1.78
C VAL A 728 25.30 -3.56 -0.42
N MET A 729 26.48 -4.19 -0.39
CA MET A 729 27.11 -4.63 0.85
C MET A 729 28.15 -3.61 1.33
N MET A 730 27.70 -2.56 2.01
CA MET A 730 28.58 -1.51 2.56
C MET A 730 28.46 -1.44 4.10
N PRO A 731 29.54 -1.09 4.82
CA PRO A 731 29.49 -0.84 6.26
C PRO A 731 28.58 0.33 6.63
N GLY A 732 27.89 0.23 7.77
CA GLY A 732 27.02 1.29 8.28
C GLY A 732 25.66 1.32 7.57
N ILE A 733 25.55 2.11 6.51
CA ILE A 733 24.32 2.18 5.70
C ILE A 733 24.53 1.32 4.46
N ASP A 734 23.79 0.22 4.36
CA ASP A 734 23.81 -0.65 3.19
C ASP A 734 23.21 0.03 1.94
N GLY A 735 23.48 -0.51 0.75
CA GLY A 735 23.05 0.09 -0.51
C GLY A 735 21.54 0.12 -0.73
N ILE A 736 20.79 -0.81 -0.12
CA ILE A 736 19.33 -0.86 -0.24
C ILE A 736 18.71 0.26 0.59
N GLU A 737 19.14 0.42 1.84
CA GLU A 737 18.74 1.50 2.72
C GLU A 737 19.20 2.87 2.19
N CYS A 738 20.40 2.93 1.60
CA CYS A 738 20.89 4.12 0.89
C CYS A 738 19.96 4.51 -0.26
N CYS A 739 19.61 3.55 -1.14
CA CYS A 739 18.67 3.75 -2.24
C CYS A 739 17.31 4.23 -1.73
N ARG A 740 16.75 3.58 -0.70
CA ARG A 740 15.46 3.95 -0.09
C ARG A 740 15.45 5.39 0.41
N ARG A 741 16.53 5.84 1.07
CA ARG A 741 16.67 7.22 1.54
C ARG A 741 16.79 8.21 0.39
N LEU A 742 17.61 7.91 -0.61
CA LEU A 742 17.72 8.74 -1.82
C LEU A 742 16.38 8.88 -2.54
N LYS A 743 15.58 7.81 -2.62
CA LYS A 743 14.24 7.82 -3.23
C LYS A 743 13.18 8.51 -2.37
N SER A 744 13.44 8.74 -1.09
CA SER A 744 12.53 9.44 -0.17
C SER A 744 12.75 10.96 -0.14
N GLU A 745 13.87 11.46 -0.66
CA GLU A 745 14.26 12.87 -0.59
C GLU A 745 13.99 13.61 -1.92
N LEU A 746 13.35 14.78 -1.86
CA LEU A 746 12.86 15.51 -3.05
C LEU A 746 13.99 15.88 -4.04
N GLN A 747 15.17 16.22 -3.51
CA GLN A 747 16.32 16.64 -4.31
C GLN A 747 16.98 15.48 -5.06
N THR A 748 16.74 14.23 -4.64
CA THR A 748 17.47 13.05 -5.16
C THR A 748 16.56 11.92 -5.65
N CYS A 749 15.26 11.96 -5.37
CA CYS A 749 14.33 10.87 -5.68
C CYS A 749 14.17 10.59 -7.19
N HIS A 750 14.36 11.62 -8.01
CA HIS A 750 14.27 11.56 -9.45
C HIS A 750 15.53 10.99 -10.11
N ILE A 751 16.63 10.86 -9.36
CA ILE A 751 17.91 10.37 -9.87
C ILE A 751 17.84 8.85 -10.02
N PRO A 752 18.18 8.27 -11.19
CA PRO A 752 18.21 6.84 -11.38
C PRO A 752 19.33 6.17 -10.55
N VAL A 753 19.03 5.04 -9.91
CA VAL A 753 19.97 4.28 -9.06
C VAL A 753 20.22 2.88 -9.62
N ILE A 754 21.49 2.51 -9.82
CA ILE A 754 21.96 1.17 -10.15
C ILE A 754 22.60 0.53 -8.91
N LEU A 755 22.11 -0.64 -8.50
CA LEU A 755 22.71 -1.42 -7.42
C LEU A 755 23.69 -2.48 -7.96
N LEU A 756 24.92 -2.47 -7.46
CA LEU A 756 25.94 -3.51 -7.66
C LEU A 756 25.93 -4.46 -6.45
N THR A 757 26.12 -5.76 -6.68
CA THR A 757 25.90 -6.76 -5.61
C THR A 757 26.65 -8.06 -5.85
N ALA A 758 27.06 -8.73 -4.78
CA ALA A 758 27.62 -10.07 -4.85
C ALA A 758 26.58 -11.19 -4.69
N CYS A 759 25.28 -10.92 -4.62
CA CYS A 759 24.25 -11.94 -4.39
C CYS A 759 23.30 -12.11 -5.58
N SER A 760 23.00 -13.36 -5.93
CA SER A 760 22.13 -13.73 -7.05
C SER A 760 20.78 -14.31 -6.62
N LEU A 761 20.40 -14.14 -5.34
CA LEU A 761 19.09 -14.57 -4.82
C LEU A 761 18.01 -13.58 -5.28
N ASP A 762 16.93 -14.12 -5.85
CA ASP A 762 15.81 -13.30 -6.34
C ASP A 762 15.14 -12.48 -5.22
N GLU A 763 15.17 -12.96 -3.98
CA GLU A 763 14.65 -12.25 -2.81
C GLU A 763 15.36 -10.91 -2.57
N GLN A 764 16.68 -10.82 -2.75
CA GLN A 764 17.42 -9.56 -2.60
C GLN A 764 17.27 -8.64 -3.81
N ARG A 765 17.00 -9.19 -5.00
CA ARG A 765 16.65 -8.41 -6.19
C ARG A 765 15.28 -7.75 -6.01
N ILE A 766 14.32 -8.51 -5.49
CA ILE A 766 12.98 -8.02 -5.13
C ILE A 766 13.11 -6.89 -4.10
N GLN A 767 13.86 -7.09 -3.01
CA GLN A 767 14.10 -6.04 -2.01
C GLN A 767 14.78 -4.79 -2.59
N GLY A 768 15.74 -4.96 -3.52
CA GLY A 768 16.38 -3.84 -4.21
C GLY A 768 15.41 -3.03 -5.09
N TYR A 769 14.49 -3.70 -5.80
CA TYR A 769 13.44 -3.05 -6.59
C TYR A 769 12.37 -2.41 -5.71
N ASP A 770 11.96 -3.06 -4.62
CA ASP A 770 11.02 -2.52 -3.63
C ASP A 770 11.58 -1.27 -2.94
N GLY A 771 12.91 -1.20 -2.77
CA GLY A 771 13.64 -0.01 -2.30
C GLY A 771 13.70 1.14 -3.31
N GLY A 772 13.22 0.93 -4.54
CA GLY A 772 13.12 1.94 -5.59
C GLY A 772 14.29 1.99 -6.58
N ALA A 773 15.18 0.99 -6.60
CA ALA A 773 16.29 0.96 -7.56
C ALA A 773 15.81 0.77 -9.01
N ASP A 774 16.45 1.44 -9.95
CA ASP A 774 16.09 1.42 -11.37
C ASP A 774 16.77 0.26 -12.12
N SER A 775 17.90 -0.23 -11.63
CA SER A 775 18.62 -1.38 -12.20
C SER A 775 19.45 -2.12 -11.15
N TYR A 776 19.68 -3.42 -11.40
CA TYR A 776 20.46 -4.31 -10.54
C TYR A 776 21.48 -5.09 -11.37
N ILE A 777 22.75 -5.13 -10.95
CA ILE A 777 23.84 -5.79 -11.67
C ILE A 777 24.70 -6.63 -10.70
N SER A 778 24.84 -7.92 -11.00
CA SER A 778 25.65 -8.86 -10.21
C SER A 778 27.16 -8.73 -10.50
N LYS A 779 27.98 -8.72 -9.44
CA LYS A 779 29.45 -8.84 -9.46
C LYS A 779 29.84 -10.34 -9.61
N PRO A 780 30.76 -10.71 -10.51
CA PRO A 780 31.44 -9.85 -11.48
C PRO A 780 30.52 -9.40 -12.61
N PHE A 781 30.60 -8.10 -12.96
CA PHE A 781 29.79 -7.49 -14.00
C PHE A 781 30.60 -7.22 -15.26
N SER A 782 29.94 -7.26 -16.41
CA SER A 782 30.51 -6.82 -17.68
C SER A 782 30.52 -5.30 -17.76
N SER A 783 31.67 -4.71 -18.12
CA SER A 783 31.81 -3.27 -18.36
C SER A 783 30.86 -2.77 -19.45
N GLN A 784 30.70 -3.53 -20.53
CA GLN A 784 29.76 -3.21 -21.62
C GLN A 784 28.31 -3.14 -21.13
N LEU A 785 27.91 -4.08 -20.27
CA LEU A 785 26.57 -4.10 -19.69
C LEU A 785 26.34 -2.89 -18.77
N LEU A 786 27.32 -2.56 -17.92
CA LEU A 786 27.25 -1.40 -17.03
C LEU A 786 27.10 -0.10 -17.85
N LEU A 787 27.97 0.11 -18.85
CA LEU A 787 27.94 1.29 -19.71
C LEU A 787 26.62 1.42 -20.49
N ALA A 788 26.11 0.32 -21.05
CA ALA A 788 24.83 0.32 -21.75
C ALA A 788 23.67 0.71 -20.81
N ARG A 789 23.68 0.22 -19.56
CA ARG A 789 22.65 0.57 -18.56
C ARG A 789 22.73 2.04 -18.15
N VAL A 790 23.93 2.54 -17.88
CA VAL A 790 24.18 3.94 -17.55
C VAL A 790 23.68 4.86 -18.66
N ARG A 791 24.07 4.59 -19.92
CA ARG A 791 23.63 5.38 -21.08
C ARG A 791 22.11 5.41 -21.21
N ASN A 792 21.46 4.24 -21.17
CA ASN A 792 20.01 4.14 -21.34
C ASN A 792 19.22 4.88 -20.25
N LEU A 793 19.67 4.79 -18.99
CA LEU A 793 18.99 5.46 -17.87
C LEU A 793 19.14 6.98 -17.96
N ILE A 794 20.33 7.47 -18.27
CA ILE A 794 20.59 8.91 -18.45
C ILE A 794 19.79 9.46 -19.65
N ASP A 795 19.78 8.76 -20.78
CA ASP A 795 19.03 9.21 -21.97
C ASP A 795 17.51 9.17 -21.76
N SER A 796 17.00 8.15 -21.07
CA SER A 796 15.58 8.08 -20.70
C SER A 796 15.18 9.25 -19.79
N HIS A 797 16.03 9.59 -18.81
CA HIS A 797 15.80 10.71 -17.90
C HIS A 797 15.91 12.07 -18.62
N ARG A 798 16.84 12.21 -19.57
CA ARG A 798 16.99 13.41 -20.41
C ARG A 798 15.77 13.65 -21.30
N ARG A 799 15.23 12.61 -21.95
CA ARG A 799 14.00 12.69 -22.75
C ARG A 799 12.81 13.14 -21.91
N LEU A 800 12.72 12.67 -20.67
CA LEU A 800 11.69 13.10 -19.72
C LEU A 800 11.83 14.59 -19.33
N LYS A 801 13.06 15.05 -19.05
CA LYS A 801 13.34 16.48 -18.80
C LYS A 801 12.93 17.35 -20.02
N GLN A 802 13.22 16.89 -21.24
CA GLN A 802 12.84 17.58 -22.48
C GLN A 802 11.32 17.62 -22.73
N PHE A 803 10.59 16.55 -22.39
CA PHE A 803 9.12 16.48 -22.51
C PHE A 803 8.41 17.55 -21.68
N PHE A 804 9.05 17.99 -20.59
CA PHE A 804 8.48 18.85 -19.56
C PHE A 804 9.14 20.24 -19.46
N GLY A 805 10.09 20.57 -20.33
CA GLY A 805 10.81 21.85 -20.39
C GLY A 805 10.13 22.92 -21.26
N ASP A 806 10.48 24.18 -21.03
CA ASP A 806 9.86 25.39 -21.60
C ASP A 806 10.35 25.77 -23.03
N ARG A 807 9.55 26.63 -23.68
CA ARG A 807 9.32 26.92 -25.12
C ARG A 807 10.48 27.20 -26.12
N HIS A 808 11.76 27.07 -25.84
CA HIS A 808 12.78 27.26 -26.87
C HIS A 808 13.99 26.32 -26.72
N THR A 809 14.35 25.68 -27.84
CA THR A 809 15.56 24.87 -28.12
C THR A 809 15.27 23.38 -28.32
N LEU A 810 14.45 23.05 -29.33
CA LEU A 810 14.41 21.70 -29.91
C LEU A 810 15.55 21.59 -30.94
N ALA A 811 16.70 21.08 -30.50
CA ALA A 811 17.65 20.48 -31.42
C ALA A 811 17.07 19.14 -31.91
N LYS A 812 17.04 18.97 -33.24
CA LYS A 812 16.76 17.73 -33.97
C LYS A 812 17.60 16.59 -33.33
N GLU A 813 17.04 15.44 -32.96
CA GLU A 813 16.74 14.30 -33.85
C GLU A 813 15.93 13.19 -33.11
N ASP A 814 15.29 12.34 -33.92
CA ASP A 814 14.71 11.00 -33.65
C ASP A 814 13.59 10.81 -32.63
N VAL A 815 12.46 11.48 -32.89
CA VAL A 815 11.14 10.96 -32.49
C VAL A 815 10.31 10.78 -33.76
N CYS A 816 9.77 9.57 -33.97
CA CYS A 816 8.86 9.25 -35.07
C CYS A 816 7.77 10.33 -35.19
N ASP A 817 7.52 10.86 -36.40
CA ASP A 817 6.58 11.97 -36.62
C ASP A 817 5.14 11.66 -36.13
N MET A 818 4.78 10.38 -36.05
CA MET A 818 3.51 9.92 -35.48
C MET A 818 3.42 10.10 -33.96
N ASP A 819 4.54 10.02 -33.24
CA ASP A 819 4.58 10.19 -31.78
C ASP A 819 4.75 11.66 -31.38
N LYS A 820 5.38 12.50 -32.20
CA LYS A 820 5.34 13.97 -32.02
C LYS A 820 3.92 14.51 -32.10
N ASN A 821 3.16 14.14 -33.14
CA ASN A 821 1.76 14.54 -33.28
C ASN A 821 0.90 14.05 -32.11
N PHE A 822 1.14 12.82 -31.63
CA PHE A 822 0.45 12.28 -30.47
C PHE A 822 0.75 13.07 -29.20
N VAL A 823 2.02 13.39 -28.95
CA VAL A 823 2.46 14.14 -27.77
C VAL A 823 1.99 15.60 -27.81
N GLU A 824 2.08 16.27 -28.96
CA GLU A 824 1.58 17.64 -29.13
C GLU A 824 0.06 17.70 -28.99
N LYS A 825 -0.66 16.71 -29.56
CA LYS A 825 -2.12 16.60 -29.38
C LYS A 825 -2.49 16.31 -27.93
N PHE A 826 -1.74 15.44 -27.23
CA PHE A 826 -1.96 15.18 -25.81
C PHE A 826 -1.68 16.41 -24.95
N LYS A 827 -0.55 17.10 -25.19
CA LYS A 827 -0.15 18.30 -24.45
C LYS A 827 -1.15 19.43 -24.66
N SER A 828 -1.60 19.68 -25.89
CA SER A 828 -2.64 20.68 -26.17
C SER A 828 -3.98 20.33 -25.53
N LEU A 829 -4.38 19.06 -25.52
CA LEU A 829 -5.57 18.59 -24.80
C LEU A 829 -5.45 18.78 -23.29
N LEU A 830 -4.28 18.46 -22.74
CA LEU A 830 -3.97 18.65 -21.34
C LEU A 830 -4.11 20.14 -21.00
N ASP A 831 -3.36 21.00 -21.69
CA ASP A 831 -3.33 22.46 -21.49
C ASP A 831 -4.72 23.11 -21.61
N ALA A 832 -5.54 22.66 -22.58
CA ALA A 832 -6.90 23.15 -22.79
C ALA A 832 -7.88 22.76 -21.66
N LYS A 833 -7.64 21.63 -20.98
CA LYS A 833 -8.54 21.08 -19.95
C LYS A 833 -7.91 21.06 -18.54
N LEU A 834 -6.76 21.70 -18.34
CA LEU A 834 -6.06 21.70 -17.04
C LEU A 834 -6.94 22.19 -15.88
N GLY A 835 -7.78 23.22 -16.13
CA GLY A 835 -8.65 23.83 -15.12
C GLY A 835 -9.92 23.04 -14.78
N ASP A 836 -10.24 21.98 -15.51
CA ASP A 836 -11.45 21.18 -15.28
C ASP A 836 -11.23 20.15 -14.16
N SER A 837 -11.80 20.39 -12.98
CA SER A 837 -11.67 19.50 -11.82
C SER A 837 -12.28 18.10 -12.02
N ASN A 838 -13.13 17.89 -13.04
CA ASN A 838 -13.77 16.61 -13.36
C ASN A 838 -13.02 15.79 -14.43
N LEU A 839 -11.91 16.32 -14.98
CA LEU A 839 -11.16 15.64 -16.04
C LEU A 839 -10.59 14.29 -15.57
N ASN A 840 -10.97 13.22 -16.27
CA ASN A 840 -10.50 11.86 -16.01
C ASN A 840 -9.80 11.25 -17.25
N VAL A 841 -9.15 10.08 -17.06
CA VAL A 841 -8.41 9.38 -18.13
C VAL A 841 -9.33 8.89 -19.26
N GLU A 842 -10.61 8.66 -18.99
CA GLU A 842 -11.59 8.19 -19.97
C GLU A 842 -11.97 9.31 -20.94
N ASP A 843 -12.09 10.55 -20.44
CA ASP A 843 -12.34 11.74 -21.25
C ASP A 843 -11.12 12.09 -22.11
N LEU A 844 -9.92 12.02 -21.52
CA LEU A 844 -8.66 12.16 -22.27
C LEU A 844 -8.51 11.06 -23.36
N GLY A 845 -8.94 9.83 -23.06
CA GLY A 845 -8.97 8.74 -24.04
C GLY A 845 -9.91 9.02 -25.21
N LYS A 846 -11.16 9.42 -24.90
CA LYS A 846 -12.19 9.77 -25.90
C LYS A 846 -11.71 10.88 -26.83
N ASP A 847 -11.16 11.97 -26.30
CA ASP A 847 -10.70 13.12 -27.10
C ASP A 847 -9.47 12.80 -27.97
N MET A 848 -8.67 11.81 -27.53
CA MET A 848 -7.55 11.29 -28.31
C MET A 848 -7.95 10.19 -29.31
N GLY A 849 -9.20 9.72 -29.27
CA GLY A 849 -9.67 8.60 -30.10
C GLY A 849 -9.08 7.24 -29.69
N LEU A 850 -8.66 7.10 -28.43
CA LEU A 850 -8.04 5.89 -27.88
C LEU A 850 -8.85 5.34 -26.70
N SER A 851 -8.88 4.02 -26.55
CA SER A 851 -9.39 3.43 -25.31
C SER A 851 -8.49 3.80 -24.12
N ARG A 852 -9.05 3.84 -22.91
CA ARG A 852 -8.34 4.11 -21.65
C ARG A 852 -7.05 3.27 -21.53
N VAL A 853 -7.11 1.99 -21.89
CA VAL A 853 -5.97 1.06 -21.82
C VAL A 853 -4.89 1.39 -22.86
N GLN A 854 -5.27 1.75 -24.08
CA GLN A 854 -4.32 2.13 -25.13
C GLN A 854 -3.65 3.47 -24.84
N LEU A 855 -4.41 4.47 -24.35
CA LEU A 855 -3.86 5.74 -23.90
C LEU A 855 -2.85 5.52 -22.76
N TYR A 856 -3.24 4.74 -21.75
CA TYR A 856 -2.38 4.41 -20.62
C TYR A 856 -1.09 3.71 -21.08
N ARG A 857 -1.19 2.69 -21.93
CA ARG A 857 -0.02 1.95 -22.43
C ARG A 857 0.90 2.83 -23.27
N LYS A 858 0.34 3.68 -24.14
CA LYS A 858 1.11 4.55 -25.02
C LYS A 858 1.79 5.70 -24.28
N ILE A 859 1.11 6.29 -23.28
CA ILE A 859 1.72 7.30 -22.41
C ILE A 859 2.78 6.67 -21.52
N LYS A 860 2.48 5.54 -20.87
CA LYS A 860 3.45 4.85 -20.01
C LYS A 860 4.69 4.38 -20.80
N SER A 861 4.57 3.97 -22.06
CA SER A 861 5.74 3.59 -22.86
C SER A 861 6.59 4.79 -23.29
N LEU A 862 5.99 5.98 -23.41
CA LEU A 862 6.68 7.20 -23.85
C LEU A 862 7.29 7.99 -22.68
N THR A 863 6.67 7.94 -21.48
CA THR A 863 7.05 8.78 -20.34
C THR A 863 7.32 8.01 -19.06
N ASN A 864 7.02 6.70 -18.98
CA ASN A 864 6.99 5.89 -17.75
C ASN A 864 5.99 6.32 -16.67
N TYR A 865 5.21 7.39 -16.89
CA TYR A 865 4.15 7.83 -15.96
C TYR A 865 2.77 7.40 -16.45
N SER A 866 1.82 7.31 -15.52
CA SER A 866 0.41 7.20 -15.86
C SER A 866 -0.16 8.55 -16.35
N PRO A 867 -1.23 8.53 -17.17
CA PRO A 867 -1.89 9.77 -17.62
C PRO A 867 -2.38 10.67 -16.46
N ASN A 868 -2.81 10.07 -15.35
CA ASN A 868 -3.23 10.81 -14.15
C ASN A 868 -2.06 11.51 -13.46
N GLU A 869 -0.90 10.85 -13.37
CA GLU A 869 0.31 11.46 -12.81
C GLU A 869 0.80 12.61 -13.67
N LEU A 870 0.78 12.46 -15.00
CA LEU A 870 1.14 13.54 -15.92
C LEU A 870 0.20 14.74 -15.80
N LEU A 871 -1.11 14.51 -15.70
CA LEU A 871 -2.10 15.58 -15.50
C LEU A 871 -1.84 16.32 -14.19
N ARG A 872 -1.59 15.57 -13.10
CA ARG A 872 -1.26 16.16 -11.79
C ARG A 872 0.00 17.01 -11.86
N ILE A 873 1.07 16.51 -12.48
CA ILE A 873 2.34 17.23 -12.64
C ILE A 873 2.12 18.53 -13.44
N ALA A 874 1.35 18.49 -14.52
CA ALA A 874 1.08 19.67 -15.34
C ALA A 874 0.26 20.74 -14.59
N ARG A 875 -0.77 20.33 -13.83
CA ARG A 875 -1.54 21.24 -12.97
C ARG A 875 -0.66 21.93 -11.94
N LEU A 876 0.24 21.18 -11.31
CA LEU A 876 1.18 21.69 -10.31
C LEU A 876 2.22 22.65 -10.91
N LYS A 877 2.71 22.39 -12.12
CA LYS A 877 3.60 23.32 -12.85
C LYS A 877 2.90 24.62 -13.23
N LYS A 878 1.67 24.55 -13.73
CA LYS A 878 0.85 25.75 -14.00
C LYS A 878 0.58 26.53 -12.72
N ALA A 879 0.34 25.83 -11.61
CA ALA A 879 0.15 26.44 -10.31
C ALA A 879 1.39 27.19 -9.81
N ALA A 880 2.58 26.60 -9.97
CA ALA A 880 3.85 27.26 -9.68
C ALA A 880 4.07 28.53 -10.54
N SER A 881 3.71 28.49 -11.82
CA SER A 881 3.76 29.67 -12.69
C SER A 881 2.78 30.77 -12.25
N LEU A 882 1.55 30.41 -11.86
CA LEU A 882 0.55 31.36 -11.35
C LEU A 882 0.95 31.93 -9.99
N LEU A 883 1.54 31.14 -9.09
CA LEU A 883 2.09 31.60 -7.81
C LEU A 883 3.23 32.62 -8.01
N ALA A 884 3.99 32.50 -9.09
CA ALA A 884 5.09 33.41 -9.42
C ALA A 884 4.65 34.69 -10.15
N SER A 885 3.55 34.65 -10.92
CA SER A 885 3.16 35.72 -11.85
C SER A 885 1.84 36.44 -11.53
N SER A 886 1.04 35.90 -10.61
CA SER A 886 -0.26 36.48 -10.23
C SER A 886 -0.29 36.90 -8.75
N ASP A 887 -1.27 37.73 -8.40
CA ASP A 887 -1.60 38.13 -7.01
C ASP A 887 -2.73 37.27 -6.42
N MET A 888 -3.04 36.13 -7.06
CA MET A 888 -4.09 35.22 -6.63
C MET A 888 -3.70 34.49 -5.33
N THR A 889 -4.69 34.20 -4.50
CA THR A 889 -4.49 33.39 -3.29
C THR A 889 -4.17 31.93 -3.64
N VAL A 890 -3.49 31.23 -2.73
CA VAL A 890 -3.18 29.79 -2.87
C VAL A 890 -4.44 28.95 -3.17
N ALA A 891 -5.59 29.34 -2.59
CA ALA A 891 -6.85 28.65 -2.80
C ALA A 891 -7.41 28.87 -4.22
N GLU A 892 -7.37 30.12 -4.72
CA GLU A 892 -7.81 30.45 -6.07
C GLU A 892 -6.94 29.77 -7.12
N ILE A 893 -5.61 29.73 -6.92
CA ILE A 893 -4.68 29.04 -7.81
C ILE A 893 -4.96 27.53 -7.85
N GLY A 894 -5.27 26.93 -6.69
CA GLY A 894 -5.65 25.52 -6.60
C GLY A 894 -6.88 25.19 -7.45
N TYR A 895 -7.91 26.04 -7.41
CA TYR A 895 -9.10 25.85 -8.25
C TYR A 895 -8.83 26.14 -9.73
N GLU A 896 -8.08 27.20 -10.04
CA GLU A 896 -7.74 27.62 -11.41
C GLU A 896 -6.96 26.55 -12.19
N VAL A 897 -6.14 25.77 -11.48
CA VAL A 897 -5.40 24.64 -12.05
C VAL A 897 -6.15 23.31 -11.94
N GLY A 898 -7.43 23.33 -11.59
CA GLY A 898 -8.32 22.16 -11.65
C GLY A 898 -8.16 21.17 -10.51
N PHE A 899 -7.69 21.59 -9.32
CA PHE A 899 -7.80 20.75 -8.12
C PHE A 899 -9.19 20.89 -7.49
N SER A 900 -9.74 19.78 -7.01
CA SER A 900 -11.04 19.73 -6.34
C SER A 900 -11.06 20.37 -4.95
N SER A 901 -9.90 20.50 -4.30
CA SER A 901 -9.77 21.24 -3.05
C SER A 901 -8.39 21.90 -2.88
N PRO A 902 -8.32 23.08 -2.23
CA PRO A 902 -7.07 23.75 -1.87
C PRO A 902 -6.19 22.94 -0.92
N SER A 903 -6.78 22.14 -0.02
CA SER A 903 -6.04 21.27 0.91
C SER A 903 -5.37 20.13 0.16
N TYR A 904 -6.06 19.52 -0.81
CA TYR A 904 -5.48 18.48 -1.67
C TYR A 904 -4.41 19.06 -2.59
N PHE A 905 -4.65 20.25 -3.18
CA PHE A 905 -3.65 21.00 -3.92
C PHE A 905 -2.39 21.25 -3.08
N THR A 906 -2.55 21.76 -1.85
CA THR A 906 -1.44 22.06 -0.94
C THR A 906 -0.64 20.80 -0.59
N LYS A 907 -1.31 19.67 -0.35
CA LYS A 907 -0.67 18.38 -0.11
C LYS A 907 0.10 17.90 -1.34
N CYS A 908 -0.53 17.89 -2.52
CA CYS A 908 0.12 17.46 -3.75
C CYS A 908 1.26 18.40 -4.17
N TYR A 909 1.12 19.71 -3.94
CA TYR A 909 2.17 20.69 -4.18
C TYR A 909 3.35 20.46 -3.24
N LYS A 910 3.10 20.20 -1.94
CA LYS A 910 4.14 19.86 -0.97
C LYS A 910 4.82 18.52 -1.27
N GLU A 911 4.07 17.51 -1.72
CA GLU A 911 4.64 16.24 -2.15
C GLU A 911 5.51 16.39 -3.40
N GLN A 912 5.13 17.27 -4.33
CA GLN A 912 5.83 17.45 -5.62
C GLN A 912 7.01 18.44 -5.55
N PHE A 913 6.93 19.48 -4.72
CA PHE A 913 7.91 20.55 -4.62
C PHE A 913 8.60 20.64 -3.25
N GLY A 914 8.22 19.81 -2.28
CA GLY A 914 8.83 19.74 -0.94
C GLY A 914 8.50 20.91 -0.01
N GLU A 915 7.97 22.00 -0.55
CA GLU A 915 7.51 23.19 0.17
C GLU A 915 6.01 23.43 -0.05
N SER A 916 5.33 24.07 0.90
CA SER A 916 3.92 24.43 0.69
C SER A 916 3.80 25.65 -0.23
N PRO A 917 2.71 25.81 -1.00
CA PRO A 917 2.47 27.01 -1.79
C PRO A 917 2.53 28.31 -0.96
N THR A 918 2.16 28.23 0.32
CA THR A 918 2.20 29.35 1.26
C THR A 918 3.63 29.72 1.64
N ASP A 919 4.51 28.73 1.81
CA ASP A 919 5.93 28.96 2.11
C ASP A 919 6.66 29.55 0.89
N PHE A 920 6.29 29.11 -0.31
CA PHE A 920 6.77 29.72 -1.56
C PHE A 920 6.41 31.21 -1.67
N LEU A 921 5.17 31.60 -1.35
CA LEU A 921 4.75 33.00 -1.35
C LEU A 921 5.44 33.84 -0.26
N LYS A 922 5.68 33.28 0.93
CA LYS A 922 6.41 33.97 2.01
C LYS A 922 7.87 34.26 1.65
N ARG A 923 8.48 33.47 0.78
CA ARG A 923 9.85 33.71 0.28
C ARG A 923 9.92 34.82 -0.79
N ARG A 924 8.79 35.16 -1.43
CA ARG A 924 8.66 36.26 -2.40
C ARG A 924 8.41 37.61 -1.72
N GLY A 925 7.91 37.61 -0.48
CA GLY A 925 7.56 38.80 0.31
C GLY A 925 8.71 39.36 1.14
#